data_AF-A0A915LWI6-F1
#
_entry.id   AF-A0A915LWI6-F1
#
_cell.length_a   1.000
_cell.length_b   1.000
_cell.length_c   1.000
_cell.angle_alpha   90.00
_cell.angle_beta   90.00
_cell.angle_gamma   90.00
#
_symmetry.space_group_name_H-M   'P 1'
#
loop_
_entity.id
_entity.type
_entity.pdbx_description
1 polymer ?
#
loop_
_entity_poly.entity_id
_entity_poly.type
_entity_poly.pdbx_seq_one_letter_code
_entity_poly.pdbx_strand_id
1 'polypeptide(L)'
;MEGTFNNQVSKTIFSILQHLDPLPSGSFDLNEFEKTVTKFANDSQQIAPVLLFNSPVSADEWKILEQFVNALNIDYEKRTILLKKRIEVAMDSFLCSKELRKKTRVQQVNDFKMPAGIVPDRGGRTEIMTPLQRETFDQQEKQRAQQSFQGYFPDGQQQGSRGGYQGGSGGYQGRGGYGDFRGGKGGGGGQKRGHVFQHCDHIRIDDLAAAKQIASKIGPAERELLLQILVKESPNYTDIRDGEDGELHIDQLRQLFTINTIPFIGFGFLDNAIMVLAGEYIDQSLGTLLYVAGVGLAHYVEVFVTRLGFKSPTLTSKQLESRKARLTTLFLTHCIMSSAPKERKRVGEILELEREIQKRWEETKAFEEESPLEEKPPKFMTSFPFPYMNGRLHLGHTFTLSKCDFAVGYYRLKGQMLIYGNPPNFSEENDVEEIVEENGTVNENELDDITRDKAKGKKVDWRRSFITTEVNPYFDSFVKWQFLKLREANKYIEFGKRYTIYSPKDGQPCMDHDRVTGEGVGPQEYTLVKIKVLDPKPKVFDNLASNIPVFFVAATLRPETLYGQTNCFLHPDLIYSFFYVGSDSSEIFIATERAALNMSFQGMLPVEGQIKCVKGLEKIKGETLLGCALSSPLTSYEKIYSLPMMSIKADKGTGVVLSVPSDSPDDYAALCDLRKKKALREKYNISDEMVLPFEPIPILDIPDLGQLAAVNICQKMGIASQNDKVKLEQAKKEVYLKGFYHGTMLVGDYKGEKIDQVKKRIQEDLISKGLACKYVEPEKTVVSRSGDECVVALCDQWYLNYGNPEWKEAAKKCLSKMNTYMEEARHCLENTIDWLHEYACSRIYGLGSRLPWDPKYLIESLSDSTIYNAYYTIAHLLQSDIFGSKPGLLGLKPEQLNTHVWDYIFMGVGEYDKNKMGGISLEALNKMRREFEYWYPVDMRVSGKDLLQNHLTFYLFNHVAIWRERPEMWPLGIRANGHALLNNEKMSKNTGNFLTLYEAIEKFSADGMRMALADAGDGIEDANFMCDMADAGFLRLYQFLDWTKILLGKKANVPKPLLRSGEIETFADRVFDNEMNRLIELTEEHYEKTFYKEALKTGFFEFQLARDNYRQLCGSDEQMNEKLILRFIETQALILSPICPHITEHIWSLLGKNDLIVNSKWPTISTVDKLLLQQSSFVNNAIKEFRQRRDAKLNPKKKDPKKALLPPKAATIYFTKKYPEWKEKAINLMRKLYEVRKFFEIIKLSFYVSLDFPKG
;
A
#
# COMPACT_ATOMS: atom_id res chain seq x y z
N MET A 1 -41.35 27.24 7.00
CA MET A 1 -40.09 26.93 6.30
C MET A 1 -40.32 25.66 5.52
N GLU A 2 -40.79 25.83 4.30
CA GLU A 2 -40.90 24.84 3.23
C GLU A 2 -40.57 25.61 1.95
N GLY A 3 -39.79 24.99 1.06
CA GLY A 3 -39.52 25.51 -0.29
C GLY A 3 -38.19 26.26 -0.41
N THR A 4 -37.16 25.55 -0.88
CA THR A 4 -36.39 25.86 -2.10
C THR A 4 -35.14 24.98 -2.16
N PHE A 5 -35.10 24.02 -3.07
CA PHE A 5 -33.93 23.67 -3.90
C PHE A 5 -34.37 22.56 -4.88
N ASN A 6 -34.63 22.91 -6.14
CA ASN A 6 -34.57 21.91 -7.21
C ASN A 6 -34.33 22.52 -8.61
N ASN A 7 -33.26 22.02 -9.22
CA ASN A 7 -33.01 21.78 -10.64
C ASN A 7 -33.15 22.93 -11.67
N GLN A 8 -32.00 23.50 -12.04
CA GLN A 8 -31.83 24.42 -13.19
C GLN A 8 -31.06 23.78 -14.36
N VAL A 9 -30.93 22.44 -14.39
CA VAL A 9 -30.32 21.70 -15.52
C VAL A 9 -31.36 21.11 -16.47
N SER A 10 -32.59 20.87 -16.01
CA SER A 10 -33.67 20.33 -16.88
C SER A 10 -34.39 21.38 -17.73
N LYS A 11 -34.25 22.69 -17.47
CA LYS A 11 -34.93 23.75 -18.24
C LYS A 11 -34.19 24.18 -19.52
N THR A 12 -32.91 23.85 -19.67
CA THR A 12 -32.15 24.11 -20.91
C THR A 12 -32.35 23.00 -21.94
N ILE A 13 -32.56 21.77 -21.48
CA ILE A 13 -32.79 20.61 -22.36
C ILE A 13 -34.23 20.60 -22.90
N PHE A 14 -35.20 21.11 -22.15
CA PHE A 14 -36.61 21.20 -22.60
C PHE A 14 -36.90 22.37 -23.56
N SER A 15 -36.07 23.42 -23.58
CA SER A 15 -36.21 24.53 -24.54
C SER A 15 -35.66 24.20 -25.93
N ILE A 16 -34.81 23.17 -26.04
CA ILE A 16 -34.23 22.71 -27.31
C ILE A 16 -35.17 21.70 -28.00
N LEU A 17 -35.99 20.98 -27.23
CA LEU A 17 -36.98 20.02 -27.73
C LEU A 17 -38.34 20.64 -28.11
N GLN A 18 -38.51 21.96 -27.96
CA GLN A 18 -39.73 22.70 -28.32
C GLN A 18 -39.61 23.51 -29.63
N HIS A 19 -38.59 23.26 -30.46
CA HIS A 19 -38.45 23.88 -31.80
C HIS A 19 -38.43 22.84 -32.94
N LEU A 20 -38.98 21.65 -32.70
CA LEU A 20 -39.23 20.65 -33.72
C LEU A 20 -40.75 20.43 -33.83
N ASP A 21 -41.39 21.24 -34.67
CA ASP A 21 -42.74 20.93 -35.16
C ASP A 21 -42.66 19.98 -36.37
N PRO A 22 -43.71 19.16 -36.60
CA PRO A 22 -43.62 17.94 -37.39
C PRO A 22 -43.84 18.20 -38.88
N LEU A 23 -43.05 17.56 -39.75
CA LEU A 23 -43.38 17.43 -41.16
C LEU A 23 -43.50 15.95 -41.58
N PRO A 24 -44.42 15.66 -42.51
CA PRO A 24 -45.03 14.35 -42.68
C PRO A 24 -44.30 13.49 -43.71
N SER A 25 -44.36 12.17 -43.50
CA SER A 25 -44.27 11.09 -44.49
C SER A 25 -43.67 11.42 -45.87
N GLY A 26 -42.39 11.03 -46.07
CA GLY A 26 -41.80 10.88 -47.41
C GLY A 26 -40.29 11.14 -47.44
N SER A 27 -39.50 10.06 -47.48
CA SER A 27 -38.05 10.00 -47.76
C SER A 27 -37.12 10.99 -47.02
N PHE A 28 -36.48 10.50 -45.95
CA PHE A 28 -35.39 11.18 -45.24
C PHE A 28 -34.06 10.96 -45.99
N ASP A 29 -33.41 12.03 -46.46
CA ASP A 29 -32.13 12.00 -47.16
C ASP A 29 -30.96 12.08 -46.16
N LEU A 30 -30.24 10.97 -45.98
CA LEU A 30 -29.11 10.85 -45.05
C LEU A 30 -27.97 11.84 -45.32
N ASN A 31 -27.82 12.30 -46.58
CA ASN A 31 -26.65 13.10 -46.99
C ASN A 31 -26.71 14.56 -46.49
N GLU A 32 -27.88 15.08 -46.17
CA GLU A 32 -28.04 16.45 -45.68
C GLU A 32 -27.91 16.55 -44.15
N PHE A 33 -28.27 15.46 -43.46
CA PHE A 33 -28.02 15.28 -42.02
C PHE A 33 -26.52 15.10 -41.73
N GLU A 34 -25.81 14.30 -42.54
CA GLU A 34 -24.36 14.13 -42.41
C GLU A 34 -23.58 15.44 -42.62
N LYS A 35 -23.99 16.27 -43.58
CA LYS A 35 -23.34 17.56 -43.84
C LYS A 35 -23.53 18.58 -42.71
N THR A 36 -24.65 18.52 -42.00
CA THR A 36 -24.96 19.43 -40.90
C THR A 36 -24.25 19.02 -39.60
N VAL A 37 -24.12 17.71 -39.36
CA VAL A 37 -23.37 17.16 -38.22
C VAL A 37 -21.86 17.32 -38.40
N THR A 38 -21.36 17.15 -39.64
CA THR A 38 -19.93 17.31 -39.96
C THR A 38 -19.47 18.77 -39.84
N LYS A 39 -20.37 19.73 -40.06
CA LYS A 39 -20.07 21.16 -39.88
C LYS A 39 -20.01 21.59 -38.41
N PHE A 40 -20.65 20.83 -37.50
CA PHE A 40 -20.62 21.09 -36.06
C PHE A 40 -19.44 20.39 -35.35
N ALA A 41 -18.97 19.26 -35.91
CA ALA A 41 -17.81 18.52 -35.42
C ALA A 41 -16.47 19.22 -35.66
N ASN A 42 -16.38 20.12 -36.66
CA ASN A 42 -15.13 20.78 -37.06
C ASN A 42 -14.77 22.05 -36.26
N ASP A 43 -15.62 22.52 -35.33
CA ASP A 43 -15.43 23.82 -34.64
C ASP A 43 -15.21 23.71 -33.10
N SER A 44 -14.79 22.56 -32.55
CA SER A 44 -14.50 22.44 -31.11
C SER A 44 -13.34 21.47 -30.82
N GLN A 45 -12.15 22.01 -30.57
CA GLN A 45 -11.03 21.28 -29.96
C GLN A 45 -11.30 21.01 -28.47
N GLN A 46 -11.28 19.74 -28.07
CA GLN A 46 -10.64 19.14 -26.88
C GLN A 46 -11.36 17.83 -26.48
N ILE A 47 -10.57 16.87 -26.00
CA ILE A 47 -10.88 15.52 -25.46
C ILE A 47 -10.59 14.36 -26.45
N ALA A 48 -9.48 13.67 -26.20
CA ALA A 48 -9.21 12.28 -26.60
C ALA A 48 -9.37 11.38 -25.34
N PRO A 49 -9.25 10.03 -25.38
CA PRO A 49 -9.11 9.09 -26.51
C PRO A 49 -10.18 7.96 -26.44
N VAL A 50 -10.26 7.10 -27.47
CA VAL A 50 -10.60 5.64 -27.41
C VAL A 50 -10.85 5.13 -28.85
N LEU A 51 -10.23 3.98 -29.18
CA LEU A 51 -10.47 3.09 -30.35
C LEU A 51 -9.95 3.53 -31.74
N LEU A 52 -8.81 2.97 -32.18
CA LEU A 52 -8.76 1.87 -33.17
C LEU A 52 -7.31 1.61 -33.65
N PHE A 53 -6.77 0.47 -33.22
CA PHE A 53 -5.81 -0.30 -33.99
C PHE A 53 -6.52 -0.95 -35.19
N ASN A 54 -5.76 -1.15 -36.27
CA ASN A 54 -6.01 -1.93 -37.50
C ASN A 54 -6.57 -1.17 -38.71
N SER A 55 -5.67 -0.63 -39.54
CA SER A 55 -5.76 -0.73 -41.01
C SER A 55 -4.38 -0.50 -41.66
N PRO A 56 -4.00 -1.23 -42.72
CA PRO A 56 -2.75 -0.96 -43.46
C PRO A 56 -2.86 0.31 -44.32
N VAL A 57 -1.77 1.09 -44.33
CA VAL A 57 -1.57 2.32 -45.11
C VAL A 57 -1.72 2.03 -46.61
N SER A 58 -2.44 2.89 -47.33
CA SER A 58 -2.72 2.70 -48.77
C SER A 58 -1.51 3.06 -49.64
N ALA A 59 -1.43 2.49 -50.86
CA ALA A 59 -0.35 2.77 -51.82
C ALA A 59 -0.30 4.24 -52.29
N ASP A 60 -1.41 4.98 -52.16
CA ASP A 60 -1.50 6.37 -52.59
C ASP A 60 -0.86 7.33 -51.56
N GLU A 61 -0.87 6.98 -50.27
CA GLU A 61 -0.16 7.74 -49.22
C GLU A 61 1.36 7.59 -49.35
N TRP A 62 1.84 6.44 -49.83
CA TRP A 62 3.27 6.24 -50.17
C TRP A 62 3.72 7.12 -51.33
N LYS A 63 2.87 7.31 -52.34
CA LYS A 63 3.17 8.11 -53.53
C LYS A 63 3.29 9.61 -53.22
N ILE A 64 2.50 10.09 -52.26
CA ILE A 64 2.55 11.48 -51.78
C ILE A 64 3.87 11.73 -51.03
N LEU A 65 4.31 10.77 -50.22
CA LEU A 65 5.59 10.85 -49.51
C LEU A 65 6.79 10.79 -50.48
N GLU A 66 6.73 9.96 -51.53
CA GLU A 66 7.76 9.90 -52.56
C GLU A 66 7.86 11.20 -53.37
N GLN A 67 6.72 11.81 -53.70
CA GLN A 67 6.67 13.11 -54.38
C GLN A 67 7.20 14.24 -53.50
N PHE A 68 6.92 14.19 -52.19
CA PHE A 68 7.42 15.17 -51.21
C PHE A 68 8.93 15.06 -50.99
N VAL A 69 9.48 13.85 -51.00
CA VAL A 69 10.93 13.59 -50.89
C VAL A 69 11.68 14.03 -52.16
N ASN A 70 11.10 13.80 -53.34
CA ASN A 70 11.68 14.24 -54.61
C ASN A 70 11.65 15.78 -54.79
N ALA A 71 10.68 16.47 -54.18
CA ALA A 71 10.57 17.93 -54.23
C ALA A 71 11.66 18.66 -53.42
N LEU A 72 12.35 17.98 -52.49
CA LEU A 72 13.34 18.60 -51.60
C LEU A 72 14.76 18.72 -52.20
N ASN A 73 15.00 18.20 -53.42
CA ASN A 73 16.26 18.32 -54.17
C ASN A 73 17.54 18.13 -53.32
N ILE A 74 17.54 17.14 -52.42
CA ILE A 74 18.66 16.84 -51.52
C ILE A 74 19.55 15.78 -52.20
N ASP A 75 20.76 16.18 -52.60
CA ASP A 75 21.79 15.30 -53.18
C ASP A 75 22.19 14.20 -52.16
N TYR A 76 21.53 13.05 -52.30
CA TYR A 76 21.51 11.94 -51.34
C TYR A 76 22.88 11.23 -51.23
N GLU A 77 23.63 11.15 -52.32
CA GLU A 77 24.95 10.51 -52.36
C GLU A 77 26.00 11.31 -51.57
N LYS A 78 26.03 12.64 -51.75
CA LYS A 78 27.03 13.49 -51.08
C LYS A 78 26.85 13.54 -49.57
N ARG A 79 25.60 13.57 -49.06
CA ARG A 79 25.33 13.58 -47.62
C ARG A 79 25.55 12.23 -46.96
N THR A 80 25.30 11.12 -47.66
CA THR A 80 25.59 9.77 -47.14
C THR A 80 27.09 9.56 -46.96
N ILE A 81 27.91 10.04 -47.90
CA ILE A 81 29.38 10.04 -47.79
C ILE A 81 29.86 10.96 -46.64
N LEU A 82 29.24 12.13 -46.47
CA LEU A 82 29.60 13.08 -45.40
C LEU A 82 29.24 12.55 -44.01
N LEU A 83 28.10 11.87 -43.88
CA LEU A 83 27.64 11.24 -42.64
C LEU A 83 28.54 10.07 -42.27
N LYS A 84 28.92 9.24 -43.26
CA LYS A 84 29.87 8.14 -43.08
C LYS A 84 31.24 8.64 -42.60
N LYS A 85 31.77 9.71 -43.20
CA LYS A 85 33.00 10.39 -42.76
C LYS A 85 32.90 10.98 -41.35
N ARG A 86 31.77 11.58 -40.97
CA ARG A 86 31.58 12.15 -39.62
C ARG A 86 31.49 11.07 -38.53
N ILE A 87 30.88 9.92 -38.84
CA ILE A 87 30.82 8.76 -37.95
C ILE A 87 32.22 8.15 -37.79
N GLU A 88 32.98 8.01 -38.87
CA GLU A 88 34.38 7.54 -38.83
C GLU A 88 35.27 8.46 -37.97
N VAL A 89 35.16 9.79 -38.14
CA VAL A 89 35.92 10.78 -37.35
C VAL A 89 35.55 10.75 -35.85
N ALA A 90 34.27 10.63 -35.51
CA ALA A 90 33.84 10.51 -34.11
C ALA A 90 34.35 9.22 -33.45
N MET A 91 34.42 8.14 -34.22
CA MET A 91 34.87 6.82 -33.77
C MET A 91 36.40 6.76 -33.61
N ASP A 92 37.15 7.38 -34.52
CA ASP A 92 38.61 7.55 -34.38
C ASP A 92 38.95 8.43 -33.17
N SER A 93 38.17 9.49 -32.91
CA SER A 93 38.32 10.32 -31.70
C SER A 93 38.07 9.53 -30.41
N PHE A 94 37.07 8.63 -30.40
CA PHE A 94 36.78 7.74 -29.27
C PHE A 94 37.91 6.73 -29.01
N LEU A 95 38.42 6.07 -30.06
CA LEU A 95 39.53 5.12 -29.98
C LEU A 95 40.84 5.80 -29.54
N CYS A 96 41.11 6.99 -30.07
CA CYS A 96 42.30 7.79 -29.74
C CYS A 96 42.22 8.36 -28.30
N SER A 97 41.03 8.71 -27.79
CA SER A 97 40.85 9.17 -26.39
C SER A 97 41.21 8.11 -25.34
N LYS A 98 41.09 6.82 -25.69
CA LYS A 98 41.44 5.70 -24.82
C LYS A 98 42.96 5.47 -24.75
N GLU A 99 43.67 5.70 -25.85
CA GLU A 99 45.14 5.74 -25.86
C GLU A 99 45.70 6.99 -25.19
N LEU A 100 45.09 8.17 -25.41
CA LEU A 100 45.46 9.38 -24.68
C LEU A 100 45.23 9.21 -23.18
N ARG A 101 44.09 8.66 -22.73
CA ARG A 101 43.84 8.38 -21.30
C ARG A 101 44.81 7.34 -20.70
N LYS A 102 45.36 6.41 -21.50
CA LYS A 102 46.44 5.52 -21.06
C LYS A 102 47.79 6.24 -20.97
N LYS A 103 48.12 7.13 -21.91
CA LYS A 103 49.36 7.92 -21.88
C LYS A 103 49.34 9.02 -20.80
N THR A 104 48.23 9.75 -20.62
CA THR A 104 48.09 10.79 -19.59
C THR A 104 48.08 10.20 -18.17
N ARG A 105 47.58 8.98 -17.98
CA ARG A 105 47.59 8.30 -16.67
C ARG A 105 48.95 7.69 -16.29
N VAL A 106 49.84 7.50 -17.26
CA VAL A 106 51.24 7.07 -17.02
C VAL A 106 52.19 8.27 -16.90
N GLN A 107 51.84 9.44 -17.46
CA GLN A 107 52.62 10.68 -17.33
C GLN A 107 52.24 11.56 -16.13
N GLN A 108 51.00 11.49 -15.61
CA GLN A 108 50.57 12.26 -14.42
C GLN A 108 50.98 11.66 -13.07
N VAL A 109 51.68 10.51 -13.05
CA VAL A 109 52.22 9.92 -11.81
C VAL A 109 53.71 10.25 -11.58
N ASN A 110 54.41 10.83 -12.57
CA ASN A 110 55.86 11.09 -12.50
C ASN A 110 56.29 12.56 -12.36
N ASP A 111 55.37 13.54 -12.41
CA ASP A 111 55.71 14.96 -12.24
C ASP A 111 54.87 15.62 -11.12
N PHE A 112 55.14 15.23 -9.87
CA PHE A 112 54.95 16.12 -8.72
C PHE A 112 56.10 15.90 -7.74
N LYS A 113 57.23 16.56 -8.03
CA LYS A 113 58.18 16.98 -7.00
C LYS A 113 57.57 18.17 -6.25
N MET A 114 57.39 18.02 -4.94
CA MET A 114 57.43 19.15 -4.01
C MET A 114 58.50 18.85 -2.94
N PRO A 115 59.18 19.88 -2.39
CA PRO A 115 60.42 19.75 -1.65
C PRO A 115 60.21 19.25 -0.21
N ALA A 116 61.32 18.80 0.38
CA ALA A 116 61.47 18.22 1.70
C ALA A 116 60.83 19.01 2.86
N GLY A 117 60.26 18.27 3.82
CA GLY A 117 59.81 18.80 5.11
C GLY A 117 59.27 17.71 6.04
N ILE A 118 60.20 17.03 6.73
CA ILE A 118 60.14 16.41 8.08
C ILE A 118 58.77 15.92 8.63
N VAL A 119 58.76 14.63 8.98
CA VAL A 119 57.68 13.81 9.61
C VAL A 119 57.60 14.03 11.13
N PRO A 120 56.49 13.66 11.80
CA PRO A 120 56.66 12.73 12.93
C PRO A 120 55.56 11.64 13.00
N ASP A 121 55.98 10.40 13.24
CA ASP A 121 55.14 9.40 13.91
C ASP A 121 55.84 8.91 15.18
N ARG A 122 55.01 8.49 16.13
CA ARG A 122 55.24 8.28 17.56
C ARG A 122 56.26 7.18 17.81
N GLY A 123 57.29 7.51 18.59
CA GLY A 123 58.21 6.57 19.21
C GLY A 123 59.54 6.47 18.50
N GLY A 124 60.46 7.40 18.83
CA GLY A 124 61.73 7.57 18.14
C GLY A 124 62.63 6.33 18.12
N ARG A 125 63.06 5.97 16.91
CA ARG A 125 64.45 5.71 16.48
C ARG A 125 64.42 5.37 14.98
N THR A 126 65.04 6.22 14.19
CA THR A 126 65.03 6.16 12.72
C THR A 126 66.32 5.51 12.24
N GLU A 127 66.22 4.34 11.61
CA GLU A 127 67.27 3.83 10.70
C GLU A 127 66.78 3.94 9.26
N ILE A 128 67.67 4.39 8.37
CA ILE A 128 67.38 4.67 6.96
C ILE A 128 67.47 3.35 6.19
N MET A 129 66.33 2.79 5.74
CA MET A 129 66.36 1.69 4.78
C MET A 129 66.78 2.20 3.41
N THR A 130 67.84 1.61 2.86
CA THR A 130 68.31 1.85 1.50
C THR A 130 67.30 1.29 0.46
N PRO A 131 67.29 1.81 -0.78
CA PRO A 131 66.37 1.34 -1.83
C PRO A 131 66.42 -0.18 -2.07
N LEU A 132 67.61 -0.78 -1.90
CA LEU A 132 67.81 -2.23 -2.01
C LEU A 132 67.10 -3.01 -0.90
N GLN A 133 67.04 -2.46 0.32
CA GLN A 133 66.33 -3.06 1.47
C GLN A 133 64.80 -2.98 1.32
N ARG A 134 64.30 -2.00 0.56
CA ARG A 134 62.87 -1.85 0.24
C ARG A 134 62.42 -2.88 -0.79
N GLU A 135 63.23 -3.15 -1.80
CA GLU A 135 62.97 -4.24 -2.77
C GLU A 135 63.03 -5.63 -2.11
N THR A 136 63.91 -5.85 -1.13
CA THR A 136 63.97 -7.14 -0.41
C THR A 136 62.75 -7.35 0.49
N PHE A 137 62.22 -6.29 1.10
CA PHE A 137 61.01 -6.35 1.93
C PHE A 137 59.75 -6.66 1.10
N ASP A 138 59.59 -6.00 -0.05
CA ASP A 138 58.46 -6.25 -0.97
C ASP A 138 58.53 -7.64 -1.65
N GLN A 139 59.75 -8.20 -1.83
CA GLN A 139 59.92 -9.58 -2.30
C GLN A 139 59.64 -10.62 -1.20
N GLN A 140 59.94 -10.32 0.07
CA GLN A 140 59.61 -11.19 1.20
C GLN A 140 58.11 -11.24 1.51
N GLU A 141 57.39 -10.12 1.37
CA GLU A 141 55.92 -10.05 1.48
C GLU A 141 55.24 -10.86 0.36
N LYS A 142 55.73 -10.76 -0.88
CA LYS A 142 55.22 -11.55 -2.01
C LYS A 142 55.51 -13.05 -1.88
N GLN A 143 56.62 -13.47 -1.28
CA GLN A 143 56.92 -14.87 -0.98
C GLN A 143 56.06 -15.43 0.17
N ARG A 144 55.72 -14.63 1.19
CA ARG A 144 54.80 -15.05 2.27
C ARG A 144 53.35 -15.23 1.79
N ALA A 145 52.90 -14.43 0.83
CA ALA A 145 51.58 -14.56 0.23
C ALA A 145 51.44 -15.77 -0.71
N GLN A 146 52.55 -16.34 -1.21
CA GLN A 146 52.54 -17.52 -2.11
C GLN A 146 52.78 -18.86 -1.40
N GLN A 147 53.22 -18.87 -0.13
CA GLN A 147 53.40 -20.09 0.67
C GLN A 147 52.17 -20.54 1.47
N SER A 148 51.05 -19.83 1.41
CA SER A 148 49.81 -20.15 2.14
C SER A 148 48.78 -20.97 1.34
N PHE A 149 49.09 -21.35 0.10
CA PHE A 149 48.22 -22.18 -0.75
C PHE A 149 49.02 -23.26 -1.48
N GLN A 150 49.53 -24.26 -0.76
CA GLN A 150 49.68 -25.67 -1.21
C GLN A 150 50.44 -26.50 -0.17
N GLY A 151 49.79 -27.55 0.32
CA GLY A 151 50.43 -28.66 1.03
C GLY A 151 49.75 -29.04 2.33
N TYR A 152 49.08 -30.20 2.35
CA TYR A 152 49.16 -31.28 3.35
C TYR A 152 47.82 -32.02 3.54
N PHE A 153 47.67 -33.10 2.79
CA PHE A 153 47.34 -34.42 3.35
C PHE A 153 48.53 -35.33 2.97
N PRO A 154 49.03 -36.22 3.87
CA PRO A 154 48.53 -37.60 3.82
C PRO A 154 48.54 -38.43 5.14
N ASP A 155 47.68 -39.45 5.11
CA ASP A 155 47.78 -40.83 5.66
C ASP A 155 47.81 -41.17 7.16
N GLY A 156 46.73 -41.85 7.60
CA GLY A 156 46.83 -43.27 7.99
C GLY A 156 46.41 -43.69 9.42
N GLN A 157 45.20 -44.27 9.56
CA GLN A 157 44.86 -45.57 10.21
C GLN A 157 43.53 -45.59 11.01
N GLN A 158 42.64 -46.50 10.58
CA GLN A 158 41.72 -47.43 11.30
C GLN A 158 40.90 -46.91 12.53
N GLN A 159 39.60 -47.19 12.72
CA GLN A 159 38.78 -48.37 12.38
C GLN A 159 37.27 -48.11 12.67
N GLY A 160 36.36 -48.64 11.84
CA GLY A 160 34.97 -49.10 12.13
C GLY A 160 33.87 -48.03 12.33
N SER A 161 32.65 -48.11 11.76
CA SER A 161 31.89 -49.25 11.23
C SER A 161 30.63 -48.81 10.45
N ARG A 162 30.34 -49.52 9.34
CA ARG A 162 29.03 -49.86 8.70
C ARG A 162 28.05 -48.72 8.30
N GLY A 163 27.46 -48.67 7.12
CA GLY A 163 27.43 -49.57 5.96
C GLY A 163 26.30 -49.15 5.00
N GLY A 164 26.51 -49.30 3.69
CA GLY A 164 25.51 -49.04 2.66
C GLY A 164 25.94 -49.66 1.33
N TYR A 165 25.33 -50.81 1.00
CA TYR A 165 25.57 -51.60 -0.20
C TYR A 165 24.68 -51.13 -1.37
N GLN A 166 25.26 -51.24 -2.57
CA GLN A 166 24.72 -51.49 -3.94
C GLN A 166 23.23 -51.87 -4.04
N GLY A 167 22.47 -51.64 -5.12
CA GLY A 167 22.75 -51.26 -6.51
C GLY A 167 21.69 -51.90 -7.43
N GLY A 168 21.40 -51.27 -8.58
CA GLY A 168 21.15 -51.97 -9.85
C GLY A 168 19.76 -52.51 -10.24
N SER A 169 19.29 -52.00 -11.39
CA SER A 169 18.77 -52.71 -12.58
C SER A 169 17.30 -53.17 -12.71
N GLY A 170 16.64 -52.70 -13.79
CA GLY A 170 16.17 -53.57 -14.89
C GLY A 170 14.68 -53.61 -15.27
N GLY A 171 14.32 -53.10 -16.47
CA GLY A 171 13.71 -53.94 -17.52
C GLY A 171 12.21 -53.82 -17.93
N TYR A 172 11.98 -53.21 -19.11
CA TYR A 172 11.30 -53.74 -20.33
C TYR A 172 9.76 -53.90 -20.53
N GLN A 173 9.36 -53.53 -21.78
CA GLN A 173 8.18 -53.88 -22.64
C GLN A 173 6.84 -53.14 -22.43
N GLY A 174 6.10 -52.58 -23.42
CA GLY A 174 6.17 -52.55 -24.91
C GLY A 174 4.83 -52.98 -25.58
N ARG A 175 4.22 -52.12 -26.43
CA ARG A 175 3.15 -52.30 -27.49
C ARG A 175 2.13 -51.13 -27.42
N GLY A 176 1.72 -50.36 -28.43
CA GLY A 176 1.84 -50.37 -29.89
C GLY A 176 0.50 -49.93 -30.52
N GLY A 177 0.46 -49.00 -31.49
CA GLY A 177 -0.72 -48.81 -32.38
C GLY A 177 -1.07 -47.39 -32.84
N TYR A 178 -0.98 -47.16 -34.16
CA TYR A 178 -1.38 -45.99 -34.98
C TYR A 178 -2.88 -45.64 -34.93
N GLY A 179 -3.23 -44.37 -35.22
CA GLY A 179 -4.55 -44.01 -35.78
C GLY A 179 -4.95 -42.52 -35.74
N ASP A 180 -5.01 -41.91 -36.94
CA ASP A 180 -5.73 -40.70 -37.41
C ASP A 180 -6.66 -39.90 -36.48
N PHE A 181 -6.77 -38.57 -36.68
CA PHE A 181 -8.06 -37.95 -37.10
C PHE A 181 -7.95 -36.48 -37.57
N ARG A 182 -8.57 -36.24 -38.74
CA ARG A 182 -8.86 -34.95 -39.38
C ARG A 182 -10.03 -34.22 -38.70
N GLY A 183 -9.94 -32.89 -38.65
CA GLY A 183 -10.96 -31.90 -39.06
C GLY A 183 -12.37 -31.90 -38.44
N GLY A 184 -12.78 -30.76 -37.85
CA GLY A 184 -14.19 -30.44 -37.62
C GLY A 184 -14.42 -29.16 -36.79
N LYS A 185 -15.29 -28.28 -37.27
CA LYS A 185 -15.55 -26.90 -36.80
C LYS A 185 -16.38 -26.81 -35.51
N GLY A 186 -16.15 -25.75 -34.72
CA GLY A 186 -17.21 -24.93 -34.11
C GLY A 186 -17.31 -24.87 -32.58
N GLY A 187 -17.14 -23.66 -32.01
CA GLY A 187 -17.91 -23.17 -30.86
C GLY A 187 -17.29 -23.23 -29.45
N GLY A 188 -16.87 -22.06 -28.93
CA GLY A 188 -16.96 -21.64 -27.52
C GLY A 188 -16.23 -22.43 -26.41
N GLY A 189 -15.22 -21.84 -25.78
CA GLY A 189 -14.71 -22.31 -24.48
C GLY A 189 -13.25 -21.89 -24.21
N GLY A 190 -12.98 -21.37 -23.01
CA GLY A 190 -11.66 -20.86 -22.61
C GLY A 190 -10.53 -21.89 -22.72
N GLN A 191 -9.37 -21.43 -23.19
CA GLN A 191 -8.16 -22.25 -23.23
C GLN A 191 -7.52 -22.33 -21.85
N LYS A 192 -7.76 -23.45 -21.15
CA LYS A 192 -6.77 -24.04 -20.24
C LYS A 192 -5.51 -24.35 -21.06
N ARG A 193 -4.34 -23.85 -20.65
CA ARG A 193 -3.04 -24.28 -21.19
C ARG A 193 -2.80 -25.71 -20.72
N GLY A 194 -3.23 -26.69 -21.51
CA GLY A 194 -2.95 -28.11 -21.28
C GLY A 194 -1.66 -28.55 -21.97
N HIS A 195 -0.90 -29.41 -21.29
CA HIS A 195 0.36 -30.04 -21.72
C HIS A 195 0.18 -30.80 -23.03
N VAL A 196 0.89 -30.40 -24.09
CA VAL A 196 0.65 -30.88 -25.46
C VAL A 196 1.38 -32.21 -25.75
N PHE A 197 2.38 -32.58 -24.94
CA PHE A 197 3.31 -33.66 -25.26
C PHE A 197 3.26 -34.90 -24.35
N GLN A 198 2.31 -34.97 -23.41
CA GLN A 198 2.36 -36.02 -22.38
C GLN A 198 2.11 -37.45 -22.91
N HIS A 199 1.49 -37.62 -24.09
CA HIS A 199 1.12 -38.94 -24.65
C HIS A 199 1.42 -39.09 -26.16
N CYS A 200 2.42 -38.38 -26.70
CA CYS A 200 2.82 -38.54 -28.10
C CYS A 200 4.13 -39.34 -28.21
N ASP A 201 4.05 -40.58 -28.72
CA ASP A 201 5.24 -41.42 -28.92
C ASP A 201 6.08 -41.01 -30.14
N HIS A 202 5.47 -40.40 -31.17
CA HIS A 202 6.17 -39.86 -32.34
C HIS A 202 5.49 -38.61 -32.90
N ILE A 203 6.29 -37.58 -33.23
CA ILE A 203 5.84 -36.33 -33.84
C ILE A 203 6.53 -36.20 -35.20
N ARG A 204 5.75 -36.14 -36.28
CA ARG A 204 6.25 -35.88 -37.64
C ARG A 204 5.78 -34.51 -38.09
N ILE A 205 6.73 -33.64 -38.45
CA ILE A 205 6.47 -32.26 -38.88
C ILE A 205 6.93 -32.14 -40.33
N ASP A 206 5.98 -32.16 -41.25
CA ASP A 206 6.27 -32.15 -42.70
C ASP A 206 6.27 -30.72 -43.31
N ASP A 207 5.97 -29.68 -42.52
CA ASP A 207 5.88 -28.27 -42.97
C ASP A 207 6.52 -27.28 -41.96
N LEU A 208 7.26 -26.30 -42.50
CA LEU A 208 7.96 -25.25 -41.75
C LEU A 208 7.00 -24.26 -41.07
N ALA A 209 5.83 -24.00 -41.65
CA ALA A 209 4.84 -23.12 -41.03
C ALA A 209 4.18 -23.79 -39.81
N ALA A 210 3.84 -25.09 -39.94
CA ALA A 210 3.40 -25.92 -38.82
C ALA A 210 4.46 -26.01 -37.70
N ALA A 211 5.74 -26.16 -38.06
CA ALA A 211 6.85 -26.19 -37.09
C ALA A 211 6.95 -24.91 -36.24
N LYS A 212 6.84 -23.74 -36.87
CA LYS A 212 6.89 -22.44 -36.18
C LYS A 212 5.68 -22.22 -35.27
N GLN A 213 4.50 -22.68 -35.71
CA GLN A 213 3.27 -22.53 -34.94
C GLN A 213 3.26 -23.42 -33.69
N ILE A 214 3.80 -24.64 -33.79
CA ILE A 214 4.01 -25.53 -32.64
C ILE A 214 5.04 -24.91 -31.69
N ALA A 215 6.21 -24.47 -32.19
CA ALA A 215 7.27 -23.84 -31.38
C ALA A 215 6.82 -22.60 -30.60
N SER A 216 5.85 -21.84 -31.14
CA SER A 216 5.29 -20.66 -30.47
C SER A 216 4.34 -20.98 -29.30
N LYS A 217 3.93 -22.24 -29.15
CA LYS A 217 2.97 -22.70 -28.14
C LYS A 217 3.57 -23.61 -27.07
N ILE A 218 4.86 -23.94 -27.18
CA ILE A 218 5.58 -24.82 -26.24
C ILE A 218 6.01 -24.01 -24.99
N GLY A 219 5.73 -24.54 -23.80
CA GLY A 219 6.20 -23.95 -22.55
C GLY A 219 7.70 -24.19 -22.29
N PRO A 220 8.35 -23.46 -21.36
CA PRO A 220 9.79 -23.59 -21.09
C PRO A 220 10.23 -25.02 -20.75
N ALA A 221 9.47 -25.74 -19.91
CA ALA A 221 9.78 -27.11 -19.51
C ALA A 221 9.63 -28.13 -20.66
N GLU A 222 8.65 -27.95 -21.54
CA GLU A 222 8.45 -28.80 -22.72
C GLU A 222 9.53 -28.54 -23.79
N ARG A 223 10.07 -27.31 -23.84
CA ARG A 223 11.18 -26.94 -24.72
C ARG A 223 12.49 -27.60 -24.30
N GLU A 224 12.73 -27.70 -22.99
CA GLU A 224 13.85 -28.44 -22.40
C GLU A 224 13.77 -29.92 -22.78
N LEU A 225 12.59 -30.53 -22.64
CA LEU A 225 12.36 -31.94 -22.97
C LEU A 225 12.57 -32.21 -24.48
N LEU A 226 12.05 -31.33 -25.34
CA LEU A 226 12.23 -31.43 -26.79
C LEU A 226 13.71 -31.32 -27.19
N LEU A 227 14.47 -30.41 -26.55
CA LEU A 227 15.91 -30.28 -26.76
C LEU A 227 16.67 -31.53 -26.31
N GLN A 228 16.29 -32.12 -25.17
CA GLN A 228 16.91 -33.36 -24.68
C GLN A 228 16.62 -34.55 -25.60
N ILE A 229 15.42 -34.65 -26.17
CA ILE A 229 15.06 -35.71 -27.13
C ILE A 229 15.78 -35.51 -28.46
N LEU A 230 15.86 -34.27 -28.97
CA LEU A 230 16.57 -33.95 -30.22
C LEU A 230 18.08 -34.25 -30.13
N VAL A 231 18.68 -34.02 -28.96
CA VAL A 231 20.08 -34.39 -28.68
C VAL A 231 20.25 -35.91 -28.62
N LYS A 232 19.21 -36.66 -28.24
CA LYS A 232 19.26 -38.12 -28.07
C LYS A 232 19.05 -38.89 -29.38
N GLU A 233 18.25 -38.37 -30.32
CA GLU A 233 17.94 -39.05 -31.60
C GLU A 233 18.87 -38.67 -32.77
N SER A 234 19.67 -37.61 -32.64
CA SER A 234 20.65 -37.22 -33.66
C SER A 234 22.03 -37.01 -33.04
N PRO A 235 22.90 -38.05 -33.05
CA PRO A 235 24.25 -37.97 -32.48
C PRO A 235 25.16 -36.93 -33.16
N ASN A 236 24.77 -36.38 -34.31
CA ASN A 236 25.48 -35.31 -35.00
C ASN A 236 24.98 -33.90 -34.63
N TYR A 237 24.06 -33.75 -33.68
CA TYR A 237 23.63 -32.44 -33.20
C TYR A 237 24.63 -31.80 -32.19
N THR A 238 25.77 -32.44 -31.97
CA THR A 238 26.87 -31.91 -31.15
C THR A 238 27.80 -30.95 -31.90
N ASP A 239 27.61 -30.72 -33.21
CA ASP A 239 28.58 -29.99 -34.05
C ASP A 239 28.29 -28.48 -34.23
N ILE A 240 27.53 -27.84 -33.32
CA ILE A 240 27.37 -26.36 -33.27
C ILE A 240 27.83 -25.77 -31.92
N ARG A 241 28.39 -26.60 -31.04
CA ARG A 241 29.12 -26.13 -29.86
C ARG A 241 30.54 -26.61 -30.01
N ASP A 242 31.35 -25.79 -30.66
CA ASP A 242 32.79 -25.61 -30.46
C ASP A 242 33.40 -25.00 -31.72
N GLY A 243 33.09 -23.71 -31.91
CA GLY A 243 33.73 -22.83 -32.89
C GLY A 243 34.06 -21.50 -32.20
N GLU A 244 35.25 -21.45 -31.60
CA GLU A 244 35.98 -20.29 -31.07
C GLU A 244 35.26 -19.34 -30.09
N ASP A 245 35.45 -19.63 -28.79
CA ASP A 245 35.35 -18.70 -27.66
C ASP A 245 36.35 -17.51 -27.83
N GLY A 246 35.99 -16.53 -28.67
CA GLY A 246 36.79 -15.32 -28.91
C GLY A 246 36.18 -14.03 -28.33
N GLU A 247 37.05 -13.14 -27.81
CA GLU A 247 36.69 -11.76 -27.49
C GLU A 247 36.04 -11.05 -28.69
N LEU A 248 35.05 -10.18 -28.45
CA LEU A 248 34.42 -9.36 -29.50
C LEU A 248 35.46 -8.64 -30.36
N HIS A 249 35.41 -8.86 -31.68
CA HIS A 249 36.27 -8.17 -32.63
C HIS A 249 35.90 -6.69 -32.69
N ILE A 250 36.89 -5.81 -32.95
CA ILE A 250 36.67 -4.35 -33.02
C ILE A 250 35.59 -4.01 -34.04
N ASP A 251 35.51 -4.72 -35.16
CA ASP A 251 34.50 -4.46 -36.20
C ASP A 251 33.08 -4.88 -35.77
N GLN A 252 32.94 -5.91 -34.93
CA GLN A 252 31.65 -6.28 -34.32
C GLN A 252 31.20 -5.23 -33.30
N LEU A 253 32.13 -4.68 -32.51
CA LEU A 253 31.85 -3.56 -31.60
C LEU A 253 31.49 -2.28 -32.36
N ARG A 254 32.14 -2.01 -33.51
CA ARG A 254 31.80 -0.89 -34.39
C ARG A 254 30.42 -1.05 -35.01
N GLN A 255 30.05 -2.23 -35.47
CA GLN A 255 28.71 -2.51 -36.00
C GLN A 255 27.65 -2.39 -34.90
N LEU A 256 27.91 -2.94 -33.71
CA LEU A 256 27.02 -2.85 -32.55
C LEU A 256 26.82 -1.39 -32.11
N PHE A 257 27.89 -0.60 -32.05
CA PHE A 257 27.83 0.84 -31.76
C PHE A 257 27.06 1.61 -32.84
N THR A 258 27.34 1.34 -34.12
CA THR A 258 26.71 2.04 -35.25
C THR A 258 25.20 1.79 -35.29
N ILE A 259 24.78 0.54 -35.15
CA ILE A 259 23.35 0.16 -35.18
C ILE A 259 22.60 0.69 -33.96
N ASN A 260 23.24 0.69 -32.79
CA ASN A 260 22.64 1.25 -31.60
C ASN A 260 22.61 2.79 -31.61
N THR A 261 23.42 3.48 -32.41
CA THR A 261 23.50 4.96 -32.42
C THR A 261 22.64 5.60 -33.53
N ILE A 262 22.51 4.94 -34.70
CA ILE A 262 21.79 5.51 -35.85
C ILE A 262 20.31 5.84 -35.54
N PRO A 263 19.54 5.01 -34.80
CA PRO A 263 18.17 5.35 -34.48
C PRO A 263 18.05 6.68 -33.72
N PHE A 264 19.00 6.99 -32.83
CA PHE A 264 19.01 8.22 -32.04
C PHE A 264 19.43 9.46 -32.83
N ILE A 265 20.34 9.30 -33.81
CA ILE A 265 20.66 10.39 -34.77
C ILE A 265 19.44 10.67 -35.65
N GLY A 266 18.73 9.63 -36.08
CA GLY A 266 17.49 9.72 -36.84
C GLY A 266 16.39 10.43 -36.05
N PHE A 267 16.19 10.05 -34.78
CA PHE A 267 15.25 10.71 -33.88
C PHE A 267 15.62 12.17 -33.64
N GLY A 268 16.88 12.50 -33.35
CA GLY A 268 17.32 13.89 -33.14
C GLY A 268 17.19 14.79 -34.37
N PHE A 269 17.35 14.24 -35.58
CA PHE A 269 17.08 14.96 -36.83
C PHE A 269 15.59 15.17 -37.06
N LEU A 270 14.77 14.14 -36.79
CA LEU A 270 13.32 14.20 -36.95
C LEU A 270 12.69 15.17 -35.95
N ASP A 271 13.16 15.17 -34.70
CA ASP A 271 12.69 16.04 -33.63
C ASP A 271 13.03 17.51 -33.90
N ASN A 272 14.24 17.80 -34.38
CA ASN A 272 14.63 19.13 -34.83
C ASN A 272 13.89 19.56 -36.11
N ALA A 273 13.63 18.64 -37.06
CA ALA A 273 12.86 18.94 -38.26
C ALA A 273 11.39 19.22 -37.92
N ILE A 274 10.79 18.47 -36.99
CA ILE A 274 9.45 18.70 -36.46
C ILE A 274 9.41 20.04 -35.72
N MET A 275 10.38 20.36 -34.87
CA MET A 275 10.46 21.67 -34.20
C MET A 275 10.61 22.84 -35.19
N VAL A 276 11.35 22.67 -36.29
CA VAL A 276 11.51 23.69 -37.33
C VAL A 276 10.26 23.81 -38.21
N LEU A 277 9.57 22.71 -38.49
CA LEU A 277 8.31 22.69 -39.25
C LEU A 277 7.11 23.14 -38.42
N ALA A 278 7.13 22.91 -37.11
CA ALA A 278 6.10 23.32 -36.15
C ALA A 278 6.32 24.75 -35.61
N GLY A 279 7.12 25.56 -36.32
CA GLY A 279 7.29 26.97 -36.00
C GLY A 279 5.99 27.78 -36.13
N GLU A 280 5.72 28.56 -35.08
CA GLU A 280 4.69 29.61 -34.91
C GLU A 280 3.20 29.26 -34.83
N TYR A 281 2.76 27.99 -34.96
CA TYR A 281 1.35 27.67 -34.68
C TYR A 281 1.16 26.35 -33.92
N ILE A 282 0.53 26.49 -32.74
CA ILE A 282 -0.17 25.46 -31.93
C ILE A 282 0.72 24.68 -30.96
N ASP A 283 0.81 25.23 -29.74
CA ASP A 283 1.28 24.53 -28.54
C ASP A 283 0.08 24.21 -27.63
N GLN A 284 0.12 23.04 -26.96
CA GLN A 284 -0.85 22.46 -25.99
C GLN A 284 -1.85 21.38 -26.44
N SER A 285 -1.86 20.87 -27.67
CA SER A 285 -2.72 19.70 -27.98
C SER A 285 -2.09 18.60 -28.83
N LEU A 286 -1.03 18.89 -29.58
CA LEU A 286 -0.35 17.91 -30.43
C LEU A 286 0.84 17.22 -29.77
N GLY A 287 1.45 17.81 -28.73
CA GLY A 287 2.60 17.25 -28.04
C GLY A 287 2.33 15.89 -27.39
N THR A 288 1.15 15.70 -26.79
CA THR A 288 0.76 14.42 -26.18
C THR A 288 0.42 13.36 -27.23
N LEU A 289 -0.14 13.77 -28.38
CA LEU A 289 -0.47 12.86 -29.48
C LEU A 289 0.79 12.36 -30.21
N LEU A 290 1.80 13.23 -30.37
CA LEU A 290 3.08 12.91 -31.01
C LEU A 290 4.03 12.11 -30.11
N TYR A 291 3.96 12.29 -28.78
CA TYR A 291 4.74 11.46 -27.85
C TYR A 291 4.30 9.99 -27.89
N VAL A 292 2.99 9.74 -28.04
CA VAL A 292 2.42 8.38 -28.21
C VAL A 292 2.76 7.79 -29.59
N ALA A 293 2.97 8.63 -30.62
CA ALA A 293 3.44 8.20 -31.95
C ALA A 293 4.94 7.81 -32.00
N GLY A 294 5.74 8.20 -31.01
CA GLY A 294 7.18 7.93 -30.95
C GLY A 294 7.55 6.43 -30.95
N VAL A 295 6.68 5.57 -30.39
CA VAL A 295 6.89 4.11 -30.38
C VAL A 295 6.63 3.48 -31.75
N GLY A 296 5.72 4.06 -32.55
CA GLY A 296 5.48 3.62 -33.95
C GLY A 296 6.62 4.04 -34.90
N LEU A 297 7.23 5.21 -34.67
CA LEU A 297 8.33 5.74 -35.47
C LEU A 297 9.66 4.99 -35.27
N ALA A 298 9.89 4.39 -34.10
CA ALA A 298 11.09 3.57 -33.85
C ALA A 298 11.20 2.40 -34.84
N HIS A 299 10.05 1.76 -35.15
CA HIS A 299 10.00 0.69 -36.14
C HIS A 299 10.30 1.19 -37.57
N TYR A 300 9.85 2.39 -37.93
CA TYR A 300 10.17 3.00 -39.23
C TYR A 300 11.65 3.35 -39.37
N VAL A 301 12.26 3.86 -38.30
CA VAL A 301 13.70 4.15 -38.26
C VAL A 301 14.51 2.84 -38.34
N GLU A 302 14.11 1.79 -37.63
CA GLU A 302 14.74 0.46 -37.76
C GLU A 302 14.61 -0.14 -39.17
N VAL A 303 13.42 -0.04 -39.78
CA VAL A 303 13.18 -0.50 -41.16
C VAL A 303 13.99 0.32 -42.17
N PHE A 304 14.12 1.63 -41.97
CA PHE A 304 14.95 2.51 -42.78
C PHE A 304 16.44 2.18 -42.68
N VAL A 305 16.94 1.94 -41.47
CA VAL A 305 18.34 1.52 -41.21
C VAL A 305 18.64 0.16 -41.84
N THR A 306 17.69 -0.77 -41.77
CA THR A 306 17.81 -2.08 -42.40
C THR A 306 17.81 -1.98 -43.93
N ARG A 307 17.01 -1.08 -44.52
CA ARG A 307 17.00 -0.81 -45.98
C ARG A 307 18.25 -0.08 -46.47
N LEU A 308 18.92 0.71 -45.62
CA LEU A 308 20.20 1.35 -45.92
C LEU A 308 21.40 0.36 -45.88
N GLY A 309 21.15 -0.93 -45.63
CA GLY A 309 22.16 -1.98 -45.73
C GLY A 309 23.00 -2.21 -44.47
N PHE A 310 22.64 -1.60 -43.33
CA PHE A 310 23.29 -1.86 -42.05
C PHE A 310 22.74 -3.15 -41.43
N LYS A 311 23.54 -4.22 -41.40
CA LYS A 311 23.17 -5.52 -40.83
C LYS A 311 23.67 -5.66 -39.39
N SER A 312 22.81 -6.14 -38.49
CA SER A 312 23.18 -6.45 -37.11
C SER A 312 24.33 -7.47 -37.05
N PRO A 313 25.33 -7.27 -36.17
CA PRO A 313 26.38 -8.26 -36.00
C PRO A 313 25.76 -9.54 -35.43
N THR A 314 26.10 -10.68 -36.02
CA THR A 314 25.71 -11.99 -35.47
C THR A 314 26.56 -12.26 -34.23
N LEU A 315 25.98 -12.12 -33.03
CA LEU A 315 26.65 -12.35 -31.75
C LEU A 315 26.07 -13.58 -31.04
N THR A 316 26.92 -14.36 -30.36
CA THR A 316 26.47 -15.46 -29.50
C THR A 316 25.92 -14.91 -28.18
N SER A 317 25.07 -15.69 -27.47
CA SER A 317 24.47 -15.27 -26.19
C SER A 317 25.51 -14.83 -25.15
N LYS A 318 26.64 -15.55 -25.07
CA LYS A 318 27.79 -15.22 -24.21
C LYS A 318 28.49 -13.91 -24.61
N GLN A 319 28.62 -13.62 -25.92
CA GLN A 319 29.22 -12.37 -26.41
C GLN A 319 28.31 -11.16 -26.13
N LEU A 320 27.00 -11.33 -26.21
CA LEU A 320 26.01 -10.32 -25.84
C LEU A 320 26.10 -9.96 -24.34
N GLU A 321 26.32 -10.97 -23.50
CA GLU A 321 26.52 -10.81 -22.06
C GLU A 321 27.96 -10.38 -21.68
N SER A 322 28.89 -10.25 -22.63
CA SER A 322 30.25 -9.85 -22.32
C SER A 322 30.33 -8.41 -21.79
N ARG A 323 31.31 -8.13 -20.91
CA ARG A 323 31.53 -6.77 -20.35
C ARG A 323 31.77 -5.73 -21.45
N LYS A 324 32.36 -6.10 -22.61
CA LYS A 324 32.62 -5.21 -23.76
C LYS A 324 31.36 -4.89 -24.57
N ALA A 325 30.47 -5.85 -24.80
CA ALA A 325 29.14 -5.58 -25.40
C ALA A 325 28.28 -4.74 -24.46
N ARG A 326 28.23 -5.12 -23.17
CA ARG A 326 27.51 -4.37 -22.14
C ARG A 326 28.03 -2.95 -21.99
N LEU A 327 29.35 -2.71 -21.98
CA LEU A 327 29.90 -1.34 -21.93
C LEU A 327 29.59 -0.53 -23.18
N THR A 328 29.57 -1.13 -24.37
CA THR A 328 29.24 -0.41 -25.61
C THR A 328 27.77 0.00 -25.63
N THR A 329 26.88 -0.85 -25.11
CA THR A 329 25.45 -0.53 -24.91
C THR A 329 25.24 0.47 -23.75
N LEU A 330 25.97 0.32 -22.64
CA LEU A 330 25.94 1.21 -21.46
C LEU A 330 26.59 2.57 -21.70
N PHE A 331 27.55 2.67 -22.62
CA PHE A 331 28.15 3.96 -23.00
C PHE A 331 27.11 4.85 -23.68
N LEU A 332 26.17 4.26 -24.41
CA LEU A 332 24.98 4.99 -24.88
C LEU A 332 24.15 5.45 -23.69
N THR A 333 23.93 4.62 -22.67
CA THR A 333 23.25 5.04 -21.41
C THR A 333 24.01 6.17 -20.70
N HIS A 334 25.34 6.16 -20.71
CA HIS A 334 26.17 7.20 -20.12
C HIS A 334 26.18 8.50 -20.95
N CYS A 335 26.13 8.40 -22.28
CA CYS A 335 25.89 9.54 -23.17
C CYS A 335 24.46 10.07 -23.03
N ILE A 336 23.46 9.20 -22.84
CA ILE A 336 22.06 9.54 -22.52
C ILE A 336 21.98 10.26 -21.16
N MET A 337 22.80 9.88 -20.17
CA MET A 337 22.92 10.60 -18.91
C MET A 337 23.61 11.96 -19.09
N SER A 338 24.57 12.08 -20.02
CA SER A 338 25.15 13.37 -20.40
C SER A 338 24.19 14.26 -21.20
N SER A 339 23.12 13.68 -21.77
CA SER A 339 22.01 14.34 -22.45
C SER A 339 20.68 14.18 -21.71
N ALA A 340 20.70 14.05 -20.38
CA ALA A 340 19.49 13.92 -19.59
C ALA A 340 18.58 15.15 -19.80
N PRO A 341 17.24 14.99 -19.86
CA PRO A 341 16.33 16.13 -19.86
C PRO A 341 16.69 17.04 -18.67
N LYS A 342 16.71 18.36 -18.89
CA LYS A 342 17.23 19.37 -17.94
C LYS A 342 16.73 19.15 -16.50
N GLU A 343 15.52 18.60 -16.33
CA GLU A 343 14.90 18.26 -15.05
C GLU A 343 15.63 17.16 -14.27
N ARG A 344 16.06 16.06 -14.89
CA ARG A 344 16.80 14.99 -14.18
C ARG A 344 18.16 15.46 -13.68
N LYS A 345 18.80 16.39 -14.40
CA LYS A 345 20.06 17.00 -13.94
C LYS A 345 19.84 17.83 -12.67
N ARG A 346 18.74 18.59 -12.60
CA ARG A 346 18.36 19.36 -11.40
C ARG A 346 18.11 18.45 -10.21
N VAL A 347 17.43 17.32 -10.40
CA VAL A 347 17.21 16.34 -9.32
C VAL A 347 18.55 15.81 -8.80
N GLY A 348 19.49 15.47 -9.70
CA GLY A 348 20.84 15.08 -9.31
C GLY A 348 21.57 16.13 -8.47
N GLU A 349 21.50 17.41 -8.84
CA GLU A 349 22.09 18.52 -8.08
C GLU A 349 21.48 18.64 -6.66
N ILE A 350 20.18 18.45 -6.52
CA ILE A 350 19.51 18.49 -5.22
C ILE A 350 19.85 17.27 -4.37
N LEU A 351 19.94 16.08 -4.97
CA LEU A 351 20.34 14.86 -4.24
C LEU A 351 21.75 14.97 -3.65
N GLU A 352 22.70 15.61 -4.36
CA GLU A 352 24.04 15.88 -3.83
C GLU A 352 23.99 16.84 -2.64
N LEU A 353 23.22 17.93 -2.75
CA LEU A 353 23.00 18.88 -1.67
C LEU A 353 22.35 18.21 -0.45
N GLU A 354 21.35 17.36 -0.66
CA GLU A 354 20.68 16.60 0.40
C GLU A 354 21.69 15.73 1.18
N ARG A 355 22.60 15.02 0.48
CA ARG A 355 23.65 14.22 1.12
C ARG A 355 24.62 15.07 1.96
N GLU A 356 25.02 16.24 1.46
CA GLU A 356 25.90 17.15 2.20
C GLU A 356 25.25 17.63 3.51
N ILE A 357 23.99 18.03 3.44
CA ILE A 357 23.22 18.48 4.62
C ILE A 357 23.01 17.34 5.62
N GLN A 358 22.66 16.15 5.13
CA GLN A 358 22.47 14.98 5.97
C GLN A 358 23.75 14.59 6.71
N LYS A 359 24.90 14.63 6.02
CA LYS A 359 26.21 14.42 6.63
C LYS A 359 26.48 15.46 7.72
N ARG A 360 26.16 16.73 7.47
CA ARG A 360 26.31 17.79 8.48
C ARG A 360 25.43 17.53 9.71
N TRP A 361 24.19 17.09 9.55
CA TRP A 361 23.32 16.76 10.69
C TRP A 361 23.83 15.56 11.49
N GLU A 362 24.42 14.56 10.82
CA GLU A 362 25.03 13.39 11.47
C GLU A 362 26.29 13.78 12.27
N GLU A 363 27.20 14.56 11.66
CA GLU A 363 28.42 15.05 12.32
C GLU A 363 28.13 15.96 13.53
N THR A 364 27.07 16.77 13.43
CA THR A 364 26.63 17.68 14.50
C THR A 364 25.69 17.02 15.50
N LYS A 365 25.29 15.77 15.28
CA LYS A 365 24.32 15.02 16.11
C LYS A 365 23.02 15.82 16.34
N ALA A 366 22.55 16.52 15.31
CA ALA A 366 21.50 17.53 15.41
C ALA A 366 20.15 17.04 15.97
N PHE A 367 19.94 15.73 16.02
CA PHE A 367 18.69 15.10 16.46
C PHE A 367 18.86 14.14 17.64
N GLU A 368 20.07 14.03 18.21
CA GLU A 368 20.33 13.22 19.41
C GLU A 368 19.96 14.03 20.66
N GLU A 369 18.96 13.57 21.42
CA GLU A 369 18.41 14.31 22.56
C GLU A 369 18.45 13.43 23.83
N GLU A 370 18.84 14.02 24.96
CA GLU A 370 18.83 13.38 26.29
C GLU A 370 18.03 14.25 27.27
N SER A 371 17.43 13.61 28.28
CA SER A 371 16.70 14.32 29.34
C SER A 371 17.63 15.28 30.09
N PRO A 372 17.22 16.55 30.27
CA PRO A 372 18.04 17.54 30.95
C PRO A 372 18.13 17.29 32.46
N LEU A 373 19.20 17.80 33.08
CA LEU A 373 19.49 17.59 34.52
C LEU A 373 18.78 18.58 35.44
N GLU A 374 18.56 19.82 35.00
CA GLU A 374 18.06 20.92 35.83
C GLU A 374 16.74 21.50 35.30
N GLU A 375 16.81 22.37 34.30
CA GLU A 375 15.64 22.94 33.65
C GLU A 375 14.94 21.86 32.81
N LYS A 376 13.61 21.72 32.98
CA LYS A 376 12.77 20.86 32.16
C LYS A 376 12.09 21.71 31.08
N PRO A 377 12.72 21.98 29.93
CA PRO A 377 12.06 22.64 28.81
C PRO A 377 10.86 21.80 28.35
N PRO A 378 9.90 22.42 27.65
CA PRO A 378 8.79 21.68 27.07
C PRO A 378 9.31 20.59 26.13
N LYS A 379 8.65 19.44 26.15
CA LYS A 379 9.00 18.27 25.34
C LYS A 379 7.86 17.91 24.39
N PHE A 380 8.22 17.27 23.29
CA PHE A 380 7.29 16.61 22.38
C PHE A 380 7.82 15.23 21.96
N MET A 381 7.12 14.20 22.37
CA MET A 381 7.35 12.81 22.05
C MET A 381 6.31 12.35 21.03
N THR A 382 6.76 12.02 19.83
CA THR A 382 5.92 11.40 18.80
C THR A 382 6.44 10.03 18.41
N SER A 383 5.56 9.21 17.86
CA SER A 383 5.96 7.90 17.35
C SER A 383 5.08 7.40 16.23
N PHE A 384 5.67 6.53 15.42
CA PHE A 384 5.04 5.78 14.35
C PHE A 384 5.05 4.29 14.73
N PRO A 385 3.95 3.54 14.54
CA PRO A 385 3.95 2.08 14.62
C PRO A 385 5.12 1.53 13.82
N PHE A 386 5.97 0.72 14.45
CA PHE A 386 7.04 0.10 13.68
C PHE A 386 6.42 -0.78 12.59
N PRO A 387 6.82 -0.66 11.32
CA PRO A 387 6.27 -1.52 10.29
C PRO A 387 7.02 -2.85 10.33
N TYR A 388 6.36 -3.88 9.81
CA TYR A 388 6.97 -5.20 9.67
C TYR A 388 8.20 -5.14 8.75
N MET A 389 9.19 -5.98 9.04
CA MET A 389 10.46 -6.02 8.30
C MET A 389 10.36 -6.88 7.03
N ASN A 390 9.15 -7.10 6.53
CA ASN A 390 8.85 -8.04 5.44
C ASN A 390 9.23 -7.59 4.03
N GLY A 391 9.95 -6.48 3.93
CA GLY A 391 10.38 -5.87 2.70
C GLY A 391 10.70 -4.39 2.88
N ARG A 392 11.03 -3.73 1.78
CA ARG A 392 11.32 -2.28 1.79
C ARG A 392 10.07 -1.46 2.04
N LEU A 393 10.21 -0.36 2.77
CA LEU A 393 9.14 0.61 2.91
C LEU A 393 8.70 1.17 1.56
N HIS A 394 7.40 1.10 1.32
CA HIS A 394 6.72 1.80 0.24
C HIS A 394 6.20 3.17 0.63
N LEU A 395 5.77 3.93 -0.39
CA LEU A 395 5.29 5.31 -0.25
C LEU A 395 4.15 5.47 0.77
N GLY A 396 3.28 4.47 0.92
CA GLY A 396 2.25 4.46 1.97
C GLY A 396 2.79 4.53 3.39
N HIS A 397 3.87 3.82 3.72
CA HIS A 397 4.54 3.97 5.03
C HIS A 397 5.13 5.37 5.18
N THR A 398 5.77 5.87 4.10
CA THR A 398 6.36 7.21 4.07
C THR A 398 5.32 8.30 4.28
N PHE A 399 4.12 8.15 3.73
CA PHE A 399 3.01 9.07 3.95
C PHE A 399 2.62 9.13 5.43
N THR A 400 2.37 7.99 6.07
CA THR A 400 2.02 7.95 7.49
C THR A 400 3.14 8.51 8.37
N LEU A 401 4.39 8.08 8.16
CA LEU A 401 5.52 8.55 8.97
C LEU A 401 5.85 10.04 8.76
N SER A 402 5.53 10.61 7.59
CA SER A 402 5.84 12.02 7.27
C SER A 402 5.18 12.97 8.26
N LYS A 403 4.02 12.60 8.79
CA LYS A 403 3.22 13.42 9.69
C LYS A 403 3.91 13.57 11.06
N CYS A 404 4.57 12.51 11.55
CA CYS A 404 5.48 12.61 12.70
C CYS A 404 6.65 13.55 12.39
N ASP A 405 7.30 13.39 11.25
CA ASP A 405 8.50 14.16 10.91
C ASP A 405 8.23 15.66 10.70
N PHE A 406 7.05 15.99 10.14
CA PHE A 406 6.57 17.36 10.00
C PHE A 406 6.22 17.96 11.35
N ALA A 407 5.53 17.22 12.23
CA ALA A 407 5.26 17.67 13.60
C ALA A 407 6.55 17.95 14.36
N VAL A 408 7.54 17.04 14.31
CA VAL A 408 8.84 17.20 14.97
C VAL A 408 9.56 18.43 14.44
N GLY A 409 9.56 18.64 13.13
CA GLY A 409 10.13 19.85 12.53
C GLY A 409 9.48 21.13 13.06
N TYR A 410 8.15 21.17 13.14
CA TYR A 410 7.41 22.31 13.65
C TYR A 410 7.66 22.56 15.15
N TYR A 411 7.47 21.55 16.00
CA TYR A 411 7.63 21.68 17.45
C TYR A 411 9.09 21.99 17.85
N ARG A 412 10.08 21.63 17.02
CA ARG A 412 11.48 22.04 17.24
C ARG A 412 11.62 23.55 17.12
N LEU A 413 11.01 24.15 16.09
CA LEU A 413 10.99 25.60 15.91
C LEU A 413 10.24 26.31 17.05
N LYS A 414 9.27 25.63 17.69
CA LYS A 414 8.61 26.13 18.90
C LYS A 414 9.47 26.05 20.17
N GLY A 415 10.71 25.55 20.06
CA GLY A 415 11.66 25.46 21.16
C GLY A 415 11.46 24.26 22.08
N GLN A 416 10.76 23.21 21.62
CA GLN A 416 10.56 21.99 22.39
C GLN A 416 11.68 20.99 22.14
N MET A 417 12.08 20.26 23.18
CA MET A 417 12.95 19.08 23.03
C MET A 417 12.14 17.91 22.48
N LEU A 418 12.77 17.07 21.65
CA LEU A 418 12.01 16.13 20.82
C LEU A 418 12.55 14.71 20.87
N ILE A 419 11.66 13.76 21.00
CA ILE A 419 11.95 12.37 20.63
C ILE A 419 10.97 11.93 19.55
N TYR A 420 11.55 11.42 18.47
CA TYR A 420 10.82 10.64 17.49
C TYR A 420 11.20 9.17 17.65
N GLY A 421 10.33 8.40 18.28
CA GLY A 421 10.47 6.95 18.36
C GLY A 421 10.27 6.32 16.98
N ASN A 422 11.34 5.79 16.40
CA ASN A 422 11.31 5.13 15.09
C ASN A 422 11.90 3.71 15.18
N PRO A 423 11.34 2.73 14.45
CA PRO A 423 11.94 1.41 14.23
C PRO A 423 13.33 1.41 13.59
N PRO A 424 14.03 0.27 13.70
CA PRO A 424 15.29 -0.02 13.02
C PRO A 424 15.11 0.03 11.51
N ASN A 425 16.20 0.29 10.80
CA ASN A 425 16.16 0.44 9.36
C ASN A 425 15.94 -0.90 8.64
N PHE A 426 15.17 -0.83 7.56
CA PHE A 426 14.57 -1.91 6.80
C PHE A 426 15.58 -2.66 5.92
N SER A 427 15.86 -3.91 6.28
CA SER A 427 16.33 -4.96 5.35
C SER A 427 15.15 -5.85 4.92
N GLU A 428 15.30 -6.58 3.83
CA GLU A 428 14.27 -7.46 3.26
C GLU A 428 14.12 -8.74 4.13
N GLU A 429 12.90 -9.13 4.57
CA GLU A 429 12.69 -10.43 5.28
C GLU A 429 13.18 -11.62 4.46
N ASN A 430 13.03 -11.56 3.13
CA ASN A 430 13.43 -12.65 2.27
C ASN A 430 14.93 -12.94 2.38
N ASP A 431 15.75 -11.92 2.68
CA ASP A 431 17.19 -12.12 2.88
C ASP A 431 17.50 -12.57 4.32
N VAL A 432 16.71 -12.22 5.35
CA VAL A 432 17.07 -12.57 6.74
C VAL A 432 16.85 -14.06 7.03
N GLU A 433 15.74 -14.64 6.58
CA GLU A 433 15.52 -16.09 6.73
C GLU A 433 16.49 -16.90 5.87
N GLU A 434 16.74 -16.49 4.62
CA GLU A 434 17.63 -17.18 3.67
C GLU A 434 19.12 -17.02 4.04
N ILE A 435 19.56 -15.84 4.53
CA ILE A 435 20.94 -15.62 5.01
C ILE A 435 21.22 -16.37 6.32
N VAL A 436 20.24 -16.47 7.22
CA VAL A 436 20.38 -17.22 8.49
C VAL A 436 20.41 -18.73 8.22
N GLU A 437 19.63 -19.23 7.26
CA GLU A 437 19.64 -20.64 6.87
C GLU A 437 20.88 -21.04 6.03
N GLU A 438 21.39 -20.18 5.14
CA GLU A 438 22.54 -20.54 4.27
C GLU A 438 23.92 -20.26 4.87
N ASN A 439 24.11 -19.21 5.68
CA ASN A 439 25.46 -18.73 6.06
C ASN A 439 25.80 -18.83 7.55
N GLY A 440 24.84 -19.13 8.43
CA GLY A 440 25.07 -19.24 9.88
C GLY A 440 25.46 -17.92 10.59
N THR A 441 25.81 -16.85 9.87
CA THR A 441 26.02 -15.49 10.36
C THR A 441 25.65 -14.45 9.30
N VAL A 442 25.02 -13.36 9.73
CA VAL A 442 24.74 -12.17 8.90
C VAL A 442 26.01 -11.32 8.84
N ASN A 443 26.41 -10.85 7.65
CA ASN A 443 27.51 -9.89 7.52
C ASN A 443 27.02 -8.50 7.95
N GLU A 444 27.13 -8.19 9.25
CA GLU A 444 26.57 -7.01 9.93
C GLU A 444 26.94 -5.67 9.25
N ASN A 445 28.12 -5.58 8.62
CA ASN A 445 28.65 -4.33 8.07
C ASN A 445 27.97 -3.89 6.77
N GLU A 446 27.47 -4.81 5.92
CA GLU A 446 26.82 -4.45 4.65
C GLU A 446 25.36 -3.99 4.86
N LEU A 447 24.68 -4.53 5.88
CA LEU A 447 23.31 -4.17 6.23
C LEU A 447 23.26 -2.76 6.83
N ASP A 448 24.21 -2.42 7.72
CA ASP A 448 24.29 -1.12 8.42
C ASP A 448 24.61 0.04 7.46
N ASP A 449 25.49 -0.16 6.47
CA ASP A 449 25.89 0.90 5.52
C ASP A 449 24.81 1.20 4.46
N ILE A 450 24.11 0.18 3.95
CA ILE A 450 23.07 0.35 2.93
C ILE A 450 21.80 0.98 3.51
N THR A 451 21.49 0.68 4.77
CA THR A 451 20.27 1.15 5.44
C THR A 451 20.42 2.54 6.06
N ARG A 452 21.58 2.87 6.64
CA ARG A 452 21.85 4.21 7.19
C ARG A 452 21.86 5.28 6.12
N ASP A 453 22.38 5.02 4.91
CA ASP A 453 22.68 6.06 3.94
C ASP A 453 21.46 6.62 3.18
N LYS A 454 20.32 5.92 3.20
CA LYS A 454 19.18 6.20 2.29
C LYS A 454 17.88 6.62 2.98
N ALA A 455 17.83 6.53 4.32
CA ALA A 455 16.76 7.11 5.15
C ALA A 455 17.13 8.50 5.71
N LYS A 456 18.32 9.00 5.37
CA LYS A 456 18.87 10.28 5.81
C LYS A 456 17.96 11.42 5.34
N GLY A 457 17.52 12.26 6.27
CA GLY A 457 16.52 13.31 6.03
C GLY A 457 15.37 13.34 7.04
N LYS A 458 15.25 12.29 7.89
CA LYS A 458 14.31 12.26 9.02
C LYS A 458 14.97 12.81 10.29
N LYS A 459 14.17 13.46 11.13
CA LYS A 459 14.59 14.08 12.40
C LYS A 459 14.55 13.05 13.55
N VAL A 460 15.32 11.97 13.42
CA VAL A 460 15.27 10.78 14.31
C VAL A 460 16.56 10.67 15.15
N ASP A 461 16.43 10.29 16.43
CA ASP A 461 17.55 9.85 17.26
C ASP A 461 17.82 8.36 17.01
N TRP A 462 18.76 8.07 16.13
CA TRP A 462 19.04 6.70 15.68
C TRP A 462 19.56 5.77 16.79
N ARG A 463 20.13 6.32 17.86
CA ARG A 463 20.63 5.55 19.02
C ARG A 463 19.50 4.79 19.74
N ARG A 464 18.25 5.18 19.52
CA ARG A 464 17.06 4.59 20.16
C ARG A 464 16.38 3.53 19.28
N SER A 465 16.99 3.12 18.18
CA SER A 465 16.46 2.10 17.26
C SER A 465 16.74 0.68 17.76
N PHE A 466 15.80 -0.26 17.58
CA PHE A 466 15.91 -1.63 18.10
C PHE A 466 15.01 -2.63 17.35
N ILE A 467 15.41 -3.90 17.21
CA ILE A 467 14.51 -4.98 16.73
C ILE A 467 13.71 -5.60 17.89
N THR A 468 12.61 -6.27 17.57
CA THR A 468 11.55 -6.63 18.53
C THR A 468 11.52 -8.09 18.99
N THR A 469 12.34 -8.97 18.41
CA THR A 469 12.31 -10.41 18.70
C THR A 469 13.28 -10.79 19.82
N GLU A 470 13.30 -12.08 20.22
CA GLU A 470 14.29 -12.61 21.18
C GLU A 470 15.76 -12.41 20.76
N VAL A 471 16.01 -12.07 19.48
CA VAL A 471 17.33 -11.66 18.98
C VAL A 471 17.83 -10.39 19.69
N ASN A 472 16.93 -9.49 20.10
CA ASN A 472 17.28 -8.36 20.96
C ASN A 472 16.96 -8.68 22.44
N PRO A 473 17.97 -9.02 23.25
CA PRO A 473 17.75 -9.49 24.62
C PRO A 473 17.25 -8.38 25.55
N TYR A 474 17.54 -7.11 25.27
CA TYR A 474 17.05 -5.98 26.07
C TYR A 474 15.55 -5.76 25.86
N PHE A 475 15.10 -5.79 24.61
CA PHE A 475 13.68 -5.65 24.29
C PHE A 475 12.88 -6.88 24.73
N ASP A 476 13.44 -8.08 24.56
CA ASP A 476 12.81 -9.31 25.06
C ASP A 476 12.60 -9.29 26.58
N SER A 477 13.59 -8.78 27.34
CA SER A 477 13.43 -8.56 28.79
C SER A 477 12.29 -7.57 29.12
N PHE A 478 12.18 -6.49 28.34
CA PHE A 478 11.10 -5.51 28.49
C PHE A 478 9.70 -6.12 28.21
N VAL A 479 9.56 -6.90 27.14
CA VAL A 479 8.30 -7.58 26.80
C VAL A 479 7.92 -8.62 27.85
N LYS A 480 8.89 -9.39 28.35
CA LYS A 480 8.66 -10.34 29.46
C LYS A 480 8.16 -9.62 30.71
N TRP A 481 8.75 -8.47 31.06
CA TRP A 481 8.27 -7.64 32.17
C TRP A 481 6.82 -7.20 31.96
N GLN A 482 6.48 -6.67 30.78
CA GLN A 482 5.11 -6.26 30.46
C GLN A 482 4.11 -7.39 30.71
N PHE A 483 4.38 -8.58 30.16
CA PHE A 483 3.48 -9.72 30.27
C PHE A 483 3.38 -10.27 31.69
N LEU A 484 4.47 -10.23 32.46
CA LEU A 484 4.43 -10.55 33.89
C LEU A 484 3.50 -9.58 34.63
N LYS A 485 3.52 -8.28 34.31
CA LYS A 485 2.61 -7.29 34.93
C LYS A 485 1.15 -7.49 34.56
N LEU A 486 0.87 -7.78 33.29
CA LEU A 486 -0.48 -8.10 32.85
C LEU A 486 -1.01 -9.38 33.53
N ARG A 487 -0.13 -10.34 33.82
CA ARG A 487 -0.48 -11.57 34.55
C ARG A 487 -0.63 -11.36 36.06
N GLU A 488 0.25 -10.59 36.70
CA GLU A 488 0.20 -10.29 38.15
C GLU A 488 -1.15 -9.69 38.57
N ALA A 489 -1.77 -8.90 37.69
CA ALA A 489 -3.11 -8.36 37.89
C ALA A 489 -4.21 -9.44 37.95
N ASN A 490 -3.92 -10.69 37.57
CA ASN A 490 -4.77 -11.89 37.53
C ASN A 490 -6.18 -11.67 36.94
N LYS A 491 -6.32 -10.64 36.09
CA LYS A 491 -7.58 -10.16 35.50
C LYS A 491 -7.48 -9.89 34.00
N TYR A 492 -6.28 -9.82 33.44
CA TYR A 492 -6.05 -9.38 32.06
C TYR A 492 -5.55 -10.47 31.12
N ILE A 493 -4.81 -11.46 31.63
CA ILE A 493 -4.37 -12.63 30.86
C ILE A 493 -5.05 -13.87 31.40
N GLU A 494 -5.66 -14.64 30.51
CA GLU A 494 -6.31 -15.92 30.81
C GLU A 494 -5.84 -17.00 29.83
N PHE A 495 -6.07 -18.26 30.18
CA PHE A 495 -5.77 -19.42 29.35
C PHE A 495 -7.04 -20.23 29.14
N GLY A 496 -7.36 -20.57 27.90
CA GLY A 496 -8.54 -21.35 27.58
C GLY A 496 -8.62 -21.76 26.13
N LYS A 497 -9.59 -22.62 25.84
CA LYS A 497 -9.85 -23.10 24.48
C LYS A 497 -10.56 -22.05 23.65
N ARG A 498 -9.98 -21.67 22.51
CA ARG A 498 -10.53 -20.66 21.60
C ARG A 498 -10.54 -21.14 20.16
N TYR A 499 -11.55 -20.70 19.42
CA TYR A 499 -11.63 -20.93 17.98
C TYR A 499 -10.66 -20.00 17.25
N THR A 500 -9.76 -20.58 16.49
CA THR A 500 -8.81 -19.84 15.65
C THR A 500 -8.71 -20.50 14.28
N ILE A 501 -8.42 -19.70 13.26
CA ILE A 501 -7.99 -20.24 11.98
C ILE A 501 -6.71 -21.04 12.23
N TYR A 502 -6.62 -22.24 11.67
CA TYR A 502 -5.60 -23.23 11.96
C TYR A 502 -5.21 -23.95 10.67
N SER A 503 -3.93 -24.20 10.50
CA SER A 503 -3.40 -24.96 9.37
C SER A 503 -3.12 -26.40 9.84
N PRO A 504 -3.92 -27.40 9.43
CA PRO A 504 -3.70 -28.81 9.76
C PRO A 504 -2.29 -29.31 9.45
N LYS A 505 -1.73 -28.87 8.32
CA LYS A 505 -0.38 -29.24 7.87
C LYS A 505 0.71 -28.60 8.70
N ASP A 506 0.54 -27.33 9.07
CA ASP A 506 1.54 -26.61 9.86
C ASP A 506 1.42 -26.92 11.36
N GLY A 507 0.29 -27.50 11.79
CA GLY A 507 0.07 -27.89 13.18
C GLY A 507 -0.12 -26.69 14.13
N GLN A 508 -0.55 -25.54 13.62
CA GLN A 508 -0.64 -24.30 14.39
C GLN A 508 -1.77 -23.36 13.95
N PRO A 509 -2.18 -22.40 14.80
CA PRO A 509 -3.02 -21.28 14.40
C PRO A 509 -2.40 -20.50 13.24
N CYS A 510 -3.16 -20.29 12.16
CA CYS A 510 -2.73 -19.58 10.96
C CYS A 510 -3.27 -18.15 10.98
N MET A 511 -2.42 -17.21 11.41
CA MET A 511 -2.76 -15.80 11.54
C MET A 511 -2.61 -15.06 10.21
N ASP A 512 -3.04 -13.81 10.14
CA ASP A 512 -3.14 -13.07 8.87
C ASP A 512 -1.85 -13.07 8.03
N HIS A 513 -0.69 -12.89 8.67
CA HIS A 513 0.60 -12.90 7.98
C HIS A 513 1.09 -14.28 7.53
N ASP A 514 0.50 -15.36 8.06
CA ASP A 514 0.80 -16.75 7.72
C ASP A 514 -0.03 -17.25 6.52
N ARG A 515 -0.87 -16.37 5.94
CA ARG A 515 -1.81 -16.69 4.86
C ARG A 515 -1.30 -16.19 3.51
N VAL A 516 -1.57 -16.98 2.46
CA VAL A 516 -1.45 -16.58 1.05
C VAL A 516 -2.76 -15.97 0.56
N THR A 517 -3.88 -16.45 1.10
CA THR A 517 -5.22 -16.00 0.71
C THR A 517 -6.11 -15.96 1.94
N GLY A 518 -6.98 -14.96 2.04
CA GLY A 518 -7.92 -14.82 3.15
C GLY A 518 -7.36 -14.04 4.35
N GLU A 519 -6.50 -13.05 4.12
CA GLU A 519 -6.11 -12.08 5.14
C GLU A 519 -7.36 -11.34 5.67
N GLY A 520 -7.50 -11.24 6.99
CA GLY A 520 -8.66 -10.66 7.68
C GLY A 520 -9.89 -11.58 7.76
N VAL A 521 -9.83 -12.81 7.23
CA VAL A 521 -10.92 -13.79 7.36
C VAL A 521 -10.92 -14.38 8.77
N GLY A 522 -12.05 -14.26 9.46
CA GLY A 522 -12.23 -14.79 10.82
C GLY A 522 -12.98 -16.13 10.87
N PRO A 523 -13.01 -16.76 12.06
CA PRO A 523 -13.92 -17.86 12.34
C PRO A 523 -15.38 -17.39 12.31
N GLN A 524 -16.23 -18.09 11.56
CA GLN A 524 -17.67 -17.86 11.49
C GLN A 524 -18.42 -19.00 12.19
N GLU A 525 -19.24 -18.64 13.17
CA GLU A 525 -20.06 -19.60 13.92
C GLU A 525 -21.36 -19.96 13.18
N TYR A 526 -21.65 -21.26 13.14
CA TYR A 526 -22.88 -21.88 12.64
C TYR A 526 -23.53 -22.75 13.72
N THR A 527 -24.85 -22.83 13.67
CA THR A 527 -25.59 -23.87 14.39
C THR A 527 -25.60 -25.14 13.55
N LEU A 528 -25.00 -26.22 14.04
CA LEU A 528 -24.96 -27.51 13.38
C LEU A 528 -26.13 -28.38 13.84
N VAL A 529 -27.18 -28.44 13.03
CA VAL A 529 -28.42 -29.14 13.37
C VAL A 529 -28.30 -30.62 13.05
N LYS A 530 -28.66 -31.49 14.01
CA LYS A 530 -28.66 -32.95 13.84
C LYS A 530 -30.01 -33.42 13.28
N ILE A 531 -30.01 -33.97 12.08
CA ILE A 531 -31.20 -34.49 11.40
C ILE A 531 -31.11 -36.03 11.38
N LYS A 532 -31.95 -36.70 12.16
CA LYS A 532 -31.89 -38.15 12.38
C LYS A 532 -32.41 -38.91 11.16
N VAL A 533 -31.66 -39.92 10.71
CA VAL A 533 -32.13 -40.85 9.66
C VAL A 533 -33.10 -41.87 10.24
N LEU A 534 -34.27 -42.00 9.63
CA LEU A 534 -35.33 -42.92 10.03
C LEU A 534 -35.34 -44.20 9.19
N ASP A 535 -35.95 -45.25 9.72
CA ASP A 535 -36.17 -46.51 8.98
C ASP A 535 -37.40 -46.41 8.05
N PRO A 536 -37.44 -47.15 6.93
CA PRO A 536 -36.39 -48.01 6.40
C PRO A 536 -35.24 -47.20 5.78
N LYS A 537 -34.00 -47.51 6.19
CA LYS A 537 -32.80 -46.88 5.64
C LYS A 537 -32.50 -47.43 4.23
N PRO A 538 -31.97 -46.61 3.31
CA PRO A 538 -31.52 -47.11 2.01
C PRO A 538 -30.40 -48.15 2.14
N LYS A 539 -30.20 -48.99 1.10
CA LYS A 539 -29.20 -50.07 1.09
C LYS A 539 -27.76 -49.63 1.40
N VAL A 540 -27.43 -48.37 1.16
CA VAL A 540 -26.11 -47.81 1.50
C VAL A 540 -25.83 -47.86 3.00
N PHE A 541 -26.86 -47.98 3.84
CA PHE A 541 -26.76 -48.07 5.30
C PHE A 541 -26.65 -49.52 5.81
N ASP A 542 -26.69 -50.55 4.94
CA ASP A 542 -26.71 -51.97 5.34
C ASP A 542 -25.44 -52.41 6.10
N ASN A 543 -24.31 -51.75 5.86
CA ASN A 543 -23.01 -52.03 6.51
C ASN A 543 -22.86 -51.35 7.89
N LEU A 544 -23.88 -50.66 8.40
CA LEU A 544 -23.83 -49.95 9.67
C LEU A 544 -24.23 -50.85 10.84
N ALA A 545 -23.53 -50.71 11.97
CA ALA A 545 -23.93 -51.36 13.22
C ALA A 545 -25.35 -50.90 13.62
N SER A 546 -26.25 -51.85 13.85
CA SER A 546 -27.71 -51.62 13.92
C SER A 546 -28.16 -50.68 15.05
N ASN A 547 -27.30 -50.42 16.05
CA ASN A 547 -27.64 -49.67 17.26
C ASN A 547 -27.10 -48.24 17.33
N ILE A 548 -26.35 -47.76 16.32
CA ILE A 548 -25.76 -46.42 16.34
C ILE A 548 -26.66 -45.43 15.58
N PRO A 549 -27.09 -44.31 16.19
CA PRO A 549 -27.88 -43.30 15.50
C PRO A 549 -27.07 -42.57 14.43
N VAL A 550 -27.69 -42.35 13.27
CA VAL A 550 -27.07 -41.69 12.11
C VAL A 550 -27.76 -40.35 11.86
N PHE A 551 -26.96 -39.31 11.66
CA PHE A 551 -27.45 -37.95 11.47
C PHE A 551 -26.86 -37.31 10.21
N PHE A 552 -27.72 -36.70 9.40
CA PHE A 552 -27.28 -35.63 8.53
C PHE A 552 -27.05 -34.39 9.37
N VAL A 553 -25.91 -33.74 9.20
CA VAL A 553 -25.58 -32.53 9.98
C VAL A 553 -25.56 -31.33 9.07
N ALA A 554 -26.46 -30.38 9.32
CA ALA A 554 -26.66 -29.21 8.48
C ALA A 554 -26.27 -27.93 9.21
N ALA A 555 -25.41 -27.12 8.58
CA ALA A 555 -24.97 -25.84 9.14
C ALA A 555 -25.96 -24.72 8.78
N THR A 556 -26.44 -23.97 9.76
CA THR A 556 -27.30 -22.79 9.56
C THR A 556 -26.85 -21.58 10.37
N LEU A 557 -26.98 -20.40 9.79
CA LEU A 557 -26.83 -19.11 10.48
C LEU A 557 -28.17 -18.62 11.06
N ARG A 558 -29.27 -19.33 10.79
CA ARG A 558 -30.63 -18.97 11.19
C ARG A 558 -31.29 -20.12 11.94
N PRO A 559 -30.90 -20.40 13.18
CA PRO A 559 -31.52 -21.45 13.98
C PRO A 559 -32.99 -21.16 14.28
N GLU A 560 -33.41 -19.88 14.27
CA GLU A 560 -34.79 -19.48 14.49
C GLU A 560 -35.75 -20.00 13.41
N THR A 561 -35.25 -20.30 12.20
CA THR A 561 -36.08 -20.73 11.08
C THR A 561 -36.39 -22.23 11.06
N LEU A 562 -35.88 -23.01 12.01
CA LEU A 562 -36.01 -24.47 12.01
C LEU A 562 -37.45 -24.98 12.12
N TYR A 563 -38.38 -24.16 12.64
CA TYR A 563 -39.80 -24.49 12.66
C TYR A 563 -40.41 -24.64 11.25
N GLY A 564 -39.80 -24.00 10.24
CA GLY A 564 -40.34 -23.92 8.88
C GLY A 564 -39.76 -24.97 7.92
N GLN A 565 -39.09 -26.00 8.45
CA GLN A 565 -38.43 -26.99 7.61
C GLN A 565 -39.42 -27.89 6.88
N THR A 566 -39.20 -28.09 5.59
CA THR A 566 -40.02 -28.97 4.73
C THR A 566 -39.25 -30.20 4.26
N ASN A 567 -37.94 -30.07 4.03
CA ASN A 567 -37.06 -31.12 3.55
C ASN A 567 -35.60 -30.81 3.92
N CYS A 568 -34.69 -31.71 3.54
CA CYS A 568 -33.25 -31.51 3.61
C CYS A 568 -32.69 -31.52 2.18
N PHE A 569 -31.74 -30.65 1.83
CA PHE A 569 -31.13 -30.61 0.51
C PHE A 569 -29.70 -31.16 0.50
N LEU A 570 -29.41 -31.96 -0.52
CA LEU A 570 -28.10 -32.49 -0.85
C LEU A 570 -27.78 -32.20 -2.30
N HIS A 571 -26.50 -32.01 -2.62
CA HIS A 571 -26.07 -31.97 -4.01
C HIS A 571 -25.83 -33.40 -4.50
N PRO A 572 -26.43 -33.84 -5.62
CA PRO A 572 -26.32 -35.23 -6.08
C PRO A 572 -24.87 -35.63 -6.42
N ASP A 573 -24.10 -34.71 -7.00
CA ASP A 573 -22.73 -34.98 -7.44
C ASP A 573 -21.66 -34.78 -6.36
N LEU A 574 -22.00 -34.21 -5.20
CA LEU A 574 -21.03 -34.02 -4.12
C LEU A 574 -20.74 -35.34 -3.41
N ILE A 575 -19.53 -35.44 -2.86
CA ILE A 575 -19.08 -36.61 -2.10
C ILE A 575 -19.27 -36.32 -0.61
N TYR A 576 -19.93 -37.25 0.07
CA TYR A 576 -20.20 -37.25 1.50
C TYR A 576 -19.49 -38.43 2.16
N SER A 577 -19.17 -38.29 3.43
CA SER A 577 -18.48 -39.29 4.24
C SER A 577 -19.27 -39.57 5.51
N PHE A 578 -19.29 -40.83 5.91
CA PHE A 578 -19.87 -41.27 7.19
C PHE A 578 -18.73 -41.39 8.20
N PHE A 579 -18.79 -40.67 9.32
CA PHE A 579 -17.73 -40.70 10.33
C PHE A 579 -18.29 -40.74 11.75
N TYR A 580 -17.55 -41.38 12.64
CA TYR A 580 -17.92 -41.52 14.04
C TYR A 580 -17.63 -40.24 14.83
N VAL A 581 -18.54 -39.88 15.73
CA VAL A 581 -18.50 -38.66 16.54
C VAL A 581 -18.71 -39.00 18.03
N GLY A 582 -18.14 -38.18 18.91
CA GLY A 582 -18.12 -38.39 20.36
C GLY A 582 -16.95 -39.27 20.81
N SER A 583 -16.52 -39.11 22.07
CA SER A 583 -15.37 -39.84 22.65
C SER A 583 -15.48 -41.36 22.49
N ASP A 584 -16.70 -41.90 22.60
CA ASP A 584 -16.98 -43.33 22.52
C ASP A 584 -17.49 -43.78 21.13
N SER A 585 -17.39 -42.93 20.09
CA SER A 585 -17.97 -43.21 18.77
C SER A 585 -19.48 -43.50 18.81
N SER A 586 -20.23 -42.74 19.62
CA SER A 586 -21.63 -42.98 19.95
C SER A 586 -22.64 -42.55 18.86
N GLU A 587 -22.21 -41.70 17.92
CA GLU A 587 -23.05 -41.18 16.83
C GLU A 587 -22.30 -41.25 15.50
N ILE A 588 -23.03 -41.28 14.38
CA ILE A 588 -22.46 -41.18 13.03
C ILE A 588 -23.00 -39.93 12.33
N PHE A 589 -22.11 -39.08 11.86
CA PHE A 589 -22.45 -37.90 11.06
C PHE A 589 -22.19 -38.14 9.58
N ILE A 590 -23.05 -37.53 8.76
CA ILE A 590 -22.94 -37.48 7.30
C ILE A 590 -22.71 -36.03 6.88
N ALA A 591 -21.52 -35.75 6.33
CA ALA A 591 -21.12 -34.43 5.83
C ALA A 591 -20.04 -34.57 4.74
N THR A 592 -19.61 -33.47 4.14
CA THR A 592 -18.44 -33.44 3.25
C THR A 592 -17.13 -33.69 4.03
N GLU A 593 -16.11 -34.17 3.33
CA GLU A 593 -14.77 -34.43 3.90
C GLU A 593 -14.16 -33.18 4.55
N ARG A 594 -14.29 -32.01 3.91
CA ARG A 594 -13.85 -30.72 4.46
C ARG A 594 -14.55 -30.40 5.79
N ALA A 595 -15.85 -30.61 5.86
CA ALA A 595 -16.61 -30.35 7.08
C ALA A 595 -16.21 -31.31 8.21
N ALA A 596 -16.01 -32.59 7.90
CA ALA A 596 -15.52 -33.59 8.84
C ALA A 596 -14.10 -33.25 9.34
N LEU A 597 -13.21 -32.78 8.46
CA LEU A 597 -11.87 -32.32 8.85
C LEU A 597 -11.97 -31.14 9.81
N ASN A 598 -12.77 -30.14 9.48
CA ASN A 598 -12.97 -28.97 10.35
C ASN A 598 -13.54 -29.36 11.73
N MET A 599 -14.53 -30.27 11.78
CA MET A 599 -15.07 -30.80 13.04
C MET A 599 -14.04 -31.58 13.87
N SER A 600 -13.08 -32.24 13.20
CA SER A 600 -12.03 -33.01 13.87
C SER A 600 -11.10 -32.14 14.71
N PHE A 601 -10.94 -30.86 14.36
CA PHE A 601 -10.17 -29.89 15.13
C PHE A 601 -10.98 -29.11 16.17
N GLN A 602 -12.28 -29.39 16.31
CA GLN A 602 -13.18 -28.67 17.24
C GLN A 602 -13.60 -29.51 18.44
N GLY A 603 -12.91 -30.62 18.69
CA GLY A 603 -13.19 -31.54 19.80
C GLY A 603 -14.47 -32.37 19.61
N MET A 604 -15.00 -32.49 18.40
CA MET A 604 -16.19 -33.32 18.11
C MET A 604 -15.84 -34.80 17.89
N LEU A 605 -14.66 -35.08 17.32
CA LEU A 605 -14.22 -36.43 17.00
C LEU A 605 -13.35 -37.02 18.13
N PRO A 606 -13.22 -38.36 18.22
CA PRO A 606 -12.45 -39.02 19.29
C PRO A 606 -10.97 -38.61 19.36
N VAL A 607 -10.37 -38.36 18.19
CA VAL A 607 -8.95 -37.99 18.04
C VAL A 607 -8.89 -36.74 17.16
N GLU A 608 -8.20 -35.72 17.65
CA GLU A 608 -8.05 -34.45 16.94
C GLU A 608 -7.34 -34.66 15.59
N GLY A 609 -7.82 -34.01 14.54
CA GLY A 609 -7.25 -34.08 13.19
C GLY A 609 -7.46 -35.41 12.45
N GLN A 610 -8.06 -36.43 13.08
CA GLN A 610 -8.25 -37.75 12.49
C GLN A 610 -9.73 -38.06 12.25
N ILE A 611 -10.10 -38.22 10.98
CA ILE A 611 -11.46 -38.60 10.58
C ILE A 611 -11.57 -40.12 10.59
N LYS A 612 -12.25 -40.67 11.60
CA LYS A 612 -12.57 -42.10 11.66
C LYS A 612 -13.82 -42.38 10.82
N CYS A 613 -13.64 -42.58 9.52
CA CYS A 613 -14.73 -42.96 8.62
C CYS A 613 -15.25 -44.38 8.89
N VAL A 614 -16.53 -44.60 8.60
CA VAL A 614 -17.12 -45.93 8.56
C VAL A 614 -16.59 -46.67 7.34
N LYS A 615 -16.06 -47.88 7.56
CA LYS A 615 -15.45 -48.71 6.51
C LYS A 615 -16.42 -48.96 5.36
N GLY A 616 -16.03 -48.62 4.14
CA GLY A 616 -16.84 -48.75 2.92
C GLY A 616 -17.82 -47.60 2.67
N LEU A 617 -17.87 -46.59 3.55
CA LEU A 617 -18.71 -45.39 3.42
C LEU A 617 -17.88 -44.08 3.48
N GLU A 618 -16.62 -44.16 3.06
CA GLU A 618 -15.68 -43.04 3.07
C GLU A 618 -16.03 -41.99 2.01
N LYS A 619 -16.50 -42.43 0.83
CA LYS A 619 -16.80 -41.56 -0.31
C LYS A 619 -18.11 -41.99 -0.98
N ILE A 620 -19.21 -41.38 -0.55
CA ILE A 620 -20.56 -41.66 -1.02
C ILE A 620 -21.09 -40.49 -1.82
N LYS A 621 -21.58 -40.73 -3.05
CA LYS A 621 -22.21 -39.68 -3.86
C LYS A 621 -23.55 -39.28 -3.25
N GLY A 622 -23.83 -37.97 -3.19
CA GLY A 622 -25.08 -37.43 -2.66
C GLY A 622 -26.34 -38.01 -3.29
N GLU A 623 -26.28 -38.38 -4.58
CA GLU A 623 -27.38 -39.04 -5.30
C GLU A 623 -27.87 -40.32 -4.60
N THR A 624 -26.96 -41.09 -4.00
CA THR A 624 -27.30 -42.33 -3.29
C THR A 624 -27.99 -42.10 -1.94
N LEU A 625 -27.92 -40.86 -1.44
CA LEU A 625 -28.48 -40.43 -0.16
C LEU A 625 -29.82 -39.69 -0.33
N LEU A 626 -30.31 -39.56 -1.56
CA LEU A 626 -31.60 -38.93 -1.86
C LEU A 626 -32.78 -39.86 -1.50
N GLY A 627 -33.91 -39.26 -1.09
CA GLY A 627 -35.11 -39.99 -0.69
C GLY A 627 -35.05 -40.62 0.71
N CYS A 628 -34.01 -40.34 1.50
CA CYS A 628 -33.91 -40.79 2.89
C CYS A 628 -35.02 -40.15 3.73
N ALA A 629 -35.67 -40.94 4.56
CA ALA A 629 -36.59 -40.47 5.59
C ALA A 629 -35.83 -39.84 6.76
N LEU A 630 -36.24 -38.65 7.19
CA LEU A 630 -35.52 -37.84 8.16
C LEU A 630 -36.46 -37.27 9.23
N SER A 631 -35.96 -37.19 10.47
CA SER A 631 -36.57 -36.45 11.58
C SER A 631 -35.69 -35.27 11.93
N SER A 632 -36.22 -34.05 11.79
CA SER A 632 -35.49 -32.81 12.07
C SER A 632 -36.04 -32.10 13.32
N PRO A 633 -35.22 -31.39 14.11
CA PRO A 633 -35.68 -30.61 15.25
C PRO A 633 -36.67 -29.50 14.86
N LEU A 634 -37.64 -29.22 15.76
CA LEU A 634 -38.58 -28.09 15.75
C LEU A 634 -39.61 -28.02 14.60
N THR A 635 -39.46 -28.77 13.52
CA THR A 635 -40.47 -28.78 12.43
C THR A 635 -41.79 -29.41 12.88
N SER A 636 -42.90 -28.93 12.29
CA SER A 636 -44.23 -29.53 12.49
C SER A 636 -44.43 -30.83 11.71
N TYR A 637 -43.58 -31.12 10.72
CA TYR A 637 -43.66 -32.39 9.98
C TYR A 637 -42.96 -33.49 10.76
N GLU A 638 -43.69 -34.57 11.08
CA GLU A 638 -43.14 -35.74 11.77
C GLU A 638 -41.98 -36.40 10.98
N LYS A 639 -42.05 -36.31 9.65
CA LYS A 639 -41.09 -36.90 8.72
C LYS A 639 -40.86 -35.98 7.52
N ILE A 640 -39.59 -35.72 7.21
CA ILE A 640 -39.14 -35.00 6.01
C ILE A 640 -38.20 -35.88 5.18
N TYR A 641 -37.78 -35.42 3.99
CA TYR A 641 -36.93 -36.22 3.08
C TYR A 641 -35.69 -35.48 2.60
N SER A 642 -34.64 -36.21 2.22
CA SER A 642 -33.48 -35.65 1.49
C SER A 642 -33.80 -35.49 -0.01
N LEU A 643 -33.66 -34.26 -0.52
CA LEU A 643 -34.00 -33.86 -1.88
C LEU A 643 -32.78 -33.23 -2.59
N PRO A 644 -32.73 -33.26 -3.93
CA PRO A 644 -31.59 -32.73 -4.67
C PRO A 644 -31.65 -31.20 -4.85
N MET A 645 -30.52 -30.52 -4.69
CA MET A 645 -30.34 -29.10 -4.99
C MET A 645 -28.98 -28.86 -5.65
N MET A 646 -28.98 -28.23 -6.84
CA MET A 646 -27.76 -28.11 -7.68
C MET A 646 -26.91 -26.88 -7.33
N SER A 647 -27.43 -25.97 -6.50
CA SER A 647 -26.75 -24.72 -6.14
C SER A 647 -25.91 -24.82 -4.86
N ILE A 648 -25.94 -25.97 -4.17
CA ILE A 648 -25.12 -26.23 -3.00
C ILE A 648 -23.65 -26.32 -3.42
N LYS A 649 -22.81 -25.57 -2.72
CA LYS A 649 -21.36 -25.58 -2.93
C LYS A 649 -20.68 -26.46 -1.89
N ALA A 650 -19.56 -27.08 -2.27
CA ALA A 650 -18.73 -27.89 -1.38
C ALA A 650 -17.86 -27.06 -0.42
N ASP A 651 -17.67 -25.77 -0.72
CA ASP A 651 -16.74 -24.85 -0.07
C ASP A 651 -17.34 -24.10 1.14
N LYS A 652 -18.59 -24.42 1.52
CA LYS A 652 -19.29 -23.73 2.60
C LYS A 652 -20.24 -24.67 3.36
N GLY A 653 -20.13 -24.68 4.68
CA GLY A 653 -20.94 -25.51 5.55
C GLY A 653 -20.60 -26.99 5.39
N THR A 654 -21.60 -27.85 5.57
CA THR A 654 -21.42 -29.31 5.59
C THR A 654 -21.74 -30.01 4.28
N GLY A 655 -22.13 -29.26 3.25
CA GLY A 655 -22.77 -29.78 2.04
C GLY A 655 -24.19 -30.29 2.25
N VAL A 656 -24.73 -30.21 3.47
CA VAL A 656 -26.11 -30.53 3.83
C VAL A 656 -26.82 -29.23 4.19
N VAL A 657 -27.95 -28.93 3.53
CA VAL A 657 -28.67 -27.67 3.72
C VAL A 657 -30.11 -27.94 4.18
N LEU A 658 -30.58 -27.19 5.17
CA LEU A 658 -31.97 -27.27 5.65
C LEU A 658 -32.87 -26.50 4.67
N SER A 659 -34.05 -27.04 4.35
CA SER A 659 -35.01 -26.37 3.46
C SER A 659 -36.10 -25.65 4.25
N VAL A 660 -36.03 -24.33 4.30
CA VAL A 660 -37.04 -23.45 4.91
C VAL A 660 -37.62 -22.52 3.82
N PRO A 661 -38.52 -23.03 2.96
CA PRO A 661 -39.03 -22.31 1.79
C PRO A 661 -39.94 -21.13 2.11
N SER A 662 -40.31 -20.91 3.37
CA SER A 662 -41.03 -19.71 3.81
C SER A 662 -40.14 -18.46 3.85
N ASP A 663 -38.85 -18.64 4.16
CA ASP A 663 -37.92 -17.55 4.53
C ASP A 663 -36.54 -17.63 3.84
N SER A 664 -36.31 -18.66 3.02
CA SER A 664 -35.15 -18.78 2.13
C SER A 664 -35.62 -18.84 0.66
N PRO A 665 -35.30 -17.81 -0.16
CA PRO A 665 -35.66 -17.79 -1.58
C PRO A 665 -35.08 -18.95 -2.38
N ASP A 666 -33.85 -19.39 -2.07
CA ASP A 666 -33.19 -20.52 -2.72
C ASP A 666 -33.99 -21.82 -2.52
N ASP A 667 -34.46 -22.04 -1.28
CA ASP A 667 -35.17 -23.24 -0.86
C ASP A 667 -36.56 -23.29 -1.52
N TYR A 668 -37.27 -22.15 -1.55
CA TYR A 668 -38.55 -22.02 -2.23
C TYR A 668 -38.44 -22.33 -3.73
N ALA A 669 -37.41 -21.77 -4.39
CA ALA A 669 -37.20 -22.00 -5.82
C ALA A 669 -36.87 -23.46 -6.13
N ALA A 670 -36.01 -24.10 -5.33
CA ALA A 670 -35.64 -25.51 -5.48
C ALA A 670 -36.84 -26.46 -5.22
N LEU A 671 -37.65 -26.19 -4.19
CA LEU A 671 -38.87 -26.95 -3.91
C LEU A 671 -39.89 -26.78 -5.05
N CYS A 672 -40.08 -25.56 -5.54
CA CYS A 672 -40.96 -25.29 -6.69
C CYS A 672 -40.52 -26.03 -7.95
N ASP A 673 -39.22 -26.10 -8.23
CA ASP A 673 -38.68 -26.84 -9.37
C ASP A 673 -39.02 -28.33 -9.28
N LEU A 674 -38.83 -28.95 -8.10
CA LEU A 674 -39.17 -30.36 -7.87
C LEU A 674 -40.68 -30.62 -7.99
N ARG A 675 -41.51 -29.70 -7.50
CA ARG A 675 -42.98 -29.79 -7.64
C ARG A 675 -43.41 -29.69 -9.10
N LYS A 676 -42.90 -28.72 -9.86
CA LYS A 676 -43.30 -28.47 -11.25
C LYS A 676 -42.75 -29.49 -12.24
N LYS A 677 -41.49 -29.93 -12.07
CA LYS A 677 -40.78 -30.75 -13.06
C LYS A 677 -40.77 -32.22 -12.65
N LYS A 678 -41.76 -33.00 -13.10
CA LYS A 678 -41.81 -34.46 -12.86
C LYS A 678 -40.54 -35.19 -13.33
N ALA A 679 -39.98 -34.79 -14.46
CA ALA A 679 -38.73 -35.35 -14.98
C ALA A 679 -37.54 -35.20 -14.00
N LEU A 680 -37.52 -34.15 -13.16
CA LEU A 680 -36.48 -33.96 -12.16
C LEU A 680 -36.63 -34.97 -11.00
N ARG A 681 -37.88 -35.26 -10.60
CA ARG A 681 -38.21 -36.29 -9.61
C ARG A 681 -37.85 -37.69 -10.12
N GLU A 682 -38.24 -38.01 -11.34
CA GLU A 682 -37.94 -39.30 -11.98
C GLU A 682 -36.43 -39.53 -12.14
N LYS A 683 -35.67 -38.49 -12.53
CA LYS A 683 -34.20 -38.58 -12.67
C LYS A 683 -33.50 -39.04 -11.40
N TYR A 684 -33.93 -38.54 -10.24
CA TYR A 684 -33.30 -38.80 -8.94
C TYR A 684 -34.07 -39.81 -8.08
N ASN A 685 -35.01 -40.55 -8.68
CA ASN A 685 -35.85 -41.54 -8.00
C ASN A 685 -36.59 -41.00 -6.76
N ILE A 686 -37.09 -39.76 -6.85
CA ILE A 686 -37.88 -39.11 -5.80
C ILE A 686 -39.36 -39.32 -6.08
N SER A 687 -40.09 -39.89 -5.12
CA SER A 687 -41.53 -40.11 -5.22
C SER A 687 -42.36 -38.84 -4.94
N ASP A 688 -43.60 -38.82 -5.40
CA ASP A 688 -44.51 -37.67 -5.23
C ASP A 688 -44.82 -37.39 -3.76
N GLU A 689 -44.90 -38.43 -2.93
CA GLU A 689 -45.11 -38.33 -1.48
C GLU A 689 -43.98 -37.59 -0.75
N MET A 690 -42.77 -37.58 -1.33
CA MET A 690 -41.59 -36.93 -0.75
C MET A 690 -41.55 -35.41 -1.00
N VAL A 691 -42.42 -34.89 -1.87
CA VAL A 691 -42.33 -33.49 -2.34
C VAL A 691 -43.68 -32.77 -2.31
N LEU A 692 -44.73 -33.37 -2.88
CA LEU A 692 -46.01 -32.69 -3.11
C LEU A 692 -46.77 -32.31 -1.82
N PRO A 693 -46.74 -33.12 -0.74
CA PRO A 693 -47.43 -32.78 0.51
C PRO A 693 -46.77 -31.62 1.30
N PHE A 694 -45.54 -31.24 0.96
CA PHE A 694 -44.78 -30.25 1.72
C PHE A 694 -45.01 -28.83 1.17
N GLU A 695 -45.76 -28.05 1.93
CA GLU A 695 -45.99 -26.61 1.69
C GLU A 695 -45.10 -25.75 2.61
N PRO A 696 -44.72 -24.52 2.18
CA PRO A 696 -44.05 -23.56 3.06
C PRO A 696 -44.87 -23.25 4.32
N ILE A 697 -44.21 -23.31 5.48
CA ILE A 697 -44.84 -23.06 6.78
C ILE A 697 -44.59 -21.60 7.20
N PRO A 698 -45.61 -20.79 7.51
CA PRO A 698 -45.42 -19.43 8.01
C PRO A 698 -44.82 -19.47 9.43
N ILE A 699 -43.60 -18.95 9.58
CA ILE A 699 -42.87 -18.98 10.86
C ILE A 699 -42.46 -17.60 11.37
N LEU A 700 -42.32 -16.64 10.47
CA LEU A 700 -41.91 -15.28 10.73
C LEU A 700 -42.90 -14.34 10.06
N ASP A 701 -43.22 -13.21 10.70
CA ASP A 701 -43.89 -12.09 10.05
C ASP A 701 -42.91 -10.95 9.84
N ILE A 702 -42.73 -10.55 8.59
CA ILE A 702 -41.87 -9.42 8.20
C ILE A 702 -42.78 -8.33 7.64
N PRO A 703 -42.89 -7.13 8.25
CA PRO A 703 -43.91 -6.13 7.90
C PRO A 703 -44.05 -5.79 6.41
N ASP A 704 -42.97 -5.82 5.64
CA ASP A 704 -42.97 -5.51 4.20
C ASP A 704 -43.16 -6.74 3.27
N LEU A 705 -42.90 -7.93 3.79
CA LEU A 705 -42.83 -9.17 3.01
C LEU A 705 -43.87 -10.22 3.43
N GLY A 706 -44.58 -9.99 4.54
CA GLY A 706 -45.60 -10.85 5.12
C GLY A 706 -45.03 -12.13 5.76
N GLN A 707 -45.94 -13.09 5.98
CA GLN A 707 -45.65 -14.34 6.72
C GLN A 707 -44.91 -15.41 5.90
N LEU A 708 -44.83 -15.24 4.58
CA LEU A 708 -44.15 -16.12 3.63
C LEU A 708 -43.19 -15.27 2.78
N ALA A 709 -42.20 -14.68 3.45
CA ALA A 709 -41.34 -13.65 2.86
C ALA A 709 -40.61 -14.12 1.60
N ALA A 710 -40.08 -15.35 1.60
CA ALA A 710 -39.40 -15.93 0.44
C ALA A 710 -40.35 -16.19 -0.74
N VAL A 711 -41.58 -16.61 -0.46
CA VAL A 711 -42.62 -16.83 -1.49
C VAL A 711 -42.98 -15.51 -2.15
N ASN A 712 -43.29 -14.50 -1.35
CA ASN A 712 -43.75 -13.19 -1.81
C ASN A 712 -42.66 -12.45 -2.59
N ILE A 713 -41.40 -12.49 -2.13
CA ILE A 713 -40.30 -11.84 -2.85
C ILE A 713 -39.96 -12.56 -4.15
N CYS A 714 -40.00 -13.91 -4.18
CA CYS A 714 -39.78 -14.68 -5.40
C CYS A 714 -40.84 -14.37 -6.45
N GLN A 715 -42.10 -14.25 -6.05
CA GLN A 715 -43.20 -13.83 -6.93
C GLN A 715 -42.99 -12.39 -7.43
N LYS A 716 -42.65 -11.46 -6.54
CA LYS A 716 -42.40 -10.03 -6.88
C LYS A 716 -41.25 -9.85 -7.87
N MET A 717 -40.18 -10.63 -7.73
CA MET A 717 -39.00 -10.56 -8.60
C MET A 717 -39.12 -11.44 -9.87
N GLY A 718 -40.22 -12.18 -10.02
CA GLY A 718 -40.44 -13.10 -11.14
C GLY A 718 -39.35 -14.17 -11.22
N ILE A 719 -39.05 -14.82 -10.09
CA ILE A 719 -38.09 -15.94 -10.01
C ILE A 719 -38.84 -17.22 -10.39
N ALA A 720 -38.35 -17.91 -11.42
CA ALA A 720 -39.04 -19.07 -12.00
C ALA A 720 -38.32 -20.39 -11.74
N SER A 721 -37.03 -20.34 -11.42
CA SER A 721 -36.14 -21.50 -11.32
C SER A 721 -35.02 -21.26 -10.31
N GLN A 722 -34.51 -22.32 -9.69
CA GLN A 722 -33.32 -22.24 -8.82
C GLN A 722 -32.04 -21.79 -9.57
N ASN A 723 -32.09 -21.73 -10.91
CA ASN A 723 -30.99 -21.27 -11.76
C ASN A 723 -30.91 -19.74 -11.89
N ASP A 724 -31.91 -18.98 -11.39
CA ASP A 724 -31.96 -17.52 -11.46
C ASP A 724 -31.01 -16.83 -10.44
N LYS A 725 -29.73 -17.21 -10.47
CA LYS A 725 -28.72 -16.93 -9.42
C LYS A 725 -28.65 -15.45 -9.00
N VAL A 726 -28.64 -14.53 -9.95
CA VAL A 726 -28.53 -13.08 -9.67
C VAL A 726 -29.76 -12.56 -8.91
N LYS A 727 -30.96 -12.98 -9.33
CA LYS A 727 -32.22 -12.57 -8.67
C LYS A 727 -32.35 -13.21 -7.29
N LEU A 728 -31.98 -14.49 -7.16
CA LEU A 728 -32.01 -15.21 -5.90
C LEU A 728 -31.06 -14.60 -4.87
N GLU A 729 -29.85 -14.20 -5.27
CA GLU A 729 -28.91 -13.55 -4.36
C GLU A 729 -29.44 -12.20 -3.85
N GLN A 730 -30.06 -11.40 -4.73
CA GLN A 730 -30.72 -10.14 -4.34
C GLN A 730 -31.90 -10.40 -3.38
N ALA A 731 -32.79 -11.34 -3.71
CA ALA A 731 -33.91 -11.72 -2.87
C ALA A 731 -33.45 -12.20 -1.48
N LYS A 732 -32.41 -13.04 -1.43
CA LYS A 732 -31.84 -13.57 -0.20
C LYS A 732 -31.32 -12.46 0.71
N LYS A 733 -30.58 -11.48 0.15
CA LYS A 733 -30.07 -10.34 0.92
C LYS A 733 -31.21 -9.52 1.53
N GLU A 734 -32.28 -9.26 0.77
CA GLU A 734 -33.42 -8.49 1.25
C GLU A 734 -34.20 -9.23 2.36
N VAL A 735 -34.55 -10.51 2.15
CA VAL A 735 -35.27 -11.31 3.17
C VAL A 735 -34.44 -11.47 4.43
N TYR A 736 -33.14 -11.74 4.31
CA TYR A 736 -32.25 -11.97 5.45
C TYR A 736 -32.09 -10.70 6.31
N LEU A 737 -31.80 -9.56 5.68
CA LEU A 737 -31.60 -8.29 6.38
C LEU A 737 -32.89 -7.83 7.07
N LYS A 738 -34.02 -7.81 6.34
CA LYS A 738 -35.31 -7.39 6.90
C LYS A 738 -35.81 -8.36 7.96
N GLY A 739 -35.60 -9.66 7.76
CA GLY A 739 -35.94 -10.70 8.73
C GLY A 739 -35.22 -10.48 10.05
N PHE A 740 -33.91 -10.23 10.03
CA PHE A 740 -33.14 -10.05 11.25
C PHE A 740 -33.60 -8.86 12.11
N TYR A 741 -33.84 -7.69 11.52
CA TYR A 741 -34.17 -6.46 12.27
C TYR A 741 -35.67 -6.25 12.53
N HIS A 742 -36.54 -6.77 11.67
CA HIS A 742 -37.98 -6.50 11.70
C HIS A 742 -38.84 -7.75 11.81
N GLY A 743 -38.26 -8.94 11.68
CA GLY A 743 -38.98 -10.19 11.78
C GLY A 743 -39.45 -10.49 13.20
N THR A 744 -40.70 -10.95 13.31
CA THR A 744 -41.31 -11.40 14.56
C THR A 744 -41.68 -12.88 14.46
N MET A 745 -41.38 -13.66 15.51
CA MET A 745 -41.68 -15.09 15.55
C MET A 745 -43.20 -15.35 15.63
N LEU A 746 -43.71 -16.28 14.83
CA LEU A 746 -45.14 -16.68 14.83
C LEU A 746 -45.40 -18.01 15.53
N VAL A 747 -44.36 -18.83 15.71
CA VAL A 747 -44.44 -20.23 16.14
C VAL A 747 -43.38 -20.54 17.21
N GLY A 748 -43.59 -21.65 17.93
CA GLY A 748 -42.68 -22.11 18.98
C GLY A 748 -42.79 -21.34 20.29
N ASP A 749 -41.87 -21.63 21.21
CA ASP A 749 -41.84 -21.09 22.57
C ASP A 749 -41.59 -19.57 22.63
N TYR A 750 -41.09 -19.00 21.52
CA TYR A 750 -40.65 -17.60 21.39
C TYR A 750 -41.63 -16.73 20.59
N LYS A 751 -42.89 -17.18 20.45
CA LYS A 751 -43.91 -16.51 19.66
C LYS A 751 -44.15 -15.06 20.14
N GLY A 752 -44.13 -14.11 19.20
CA GLY A 752 -44.34 -12.68 19.43
C GLY A 752 -43.08 -11.87 19.73
N GLU A 753 -41.92 -12.52 19.89
CA GLU A 753 -40.64 -11.85 20.11
C GLU A 753 -39.90 -11.55 18.79
N LYS A 754 -38.99 -10.57 18.82
CA LYS A 754 -38.16 -10.18 17.66
C LYS A 754 -36.93 -11.08 17.50
N ILE A 755 -36.52 -11.32 16.24
CA ILE A 755 -35.42 -12.25 15.91
C ILE A 755 -34.07 -11.85 16.54
N ASP A 756 -33.74 -10.55 16.51
CA ASP A 756 -32.49 -10.03 17.08
C ASP A 756 -32.32 -10.33 18.58
N GLN A 757 -33.42 -10.53 19.30
CA GLN A 757 -33.45 -10.86 20.73
C GLN A 757 -33.43 -12.38 21.00
N VAL A 758 -34.07 -13.19 20.14
CA VAL A 758 -34.29 -14.62 20.42
C VAL A 758 -33.34 -15.57 19.71
N LYS A 759 -32.69 -15.16 18.62
CA LYS A 759 -31.84 -16.02 17.79
C LYS A 759 -30.80 -16.80 18.62
N LYS A 760 -30.10 -16.12 19.53
CA LYS A 760 -29.06 -16.72 20.37
C LYS A 760 -29.66 -17.67 21.43
N ARG A 761 -30.80 -17.30 22.02
CA ARG A 761 -31.52 -18.14 22.99
C ARG A 761 -32.00 -19.46 22.36
N ILE A 762 -32.55 -19.40 21.15
CA ILE A 762 -32.97 -20.60 20.40
C ILE A 762 -31.76 -21.50 20.10
N GLN A 763 -30.63 -20.92 19.70
CA GLN A 763 -29.40 -21.68 19.47
C GLN A 763 -28.94 -22.41 20.75
N GLU A 764 -28.90 -21.71 21.88
CA GLU A 764 -28.51 -22.25 23.18
C GLU A 764 -29.47 -23.37 23.65
N ASP A 765 -30.78 -23.21 23.44
CA ASP A 765 -31.79 -24.23 23.72
C ASP A 765 -31.61 -25.50 22.87
N LEU A 766 -31.31 -25.35 21.58
CA LEU A 766 -31.07 -26.49 20.69
C LEU A 766 -29.81 -27.26 21.08
N ILE A 767 -28.76 -26.55 21.47
CA ILE A 767 -27.50 -27.14 21.91
C ILE A 767 -27.69 -27.86 23.26
N SER A 768 -28.36 -27.22 24.22
CA SER A 768 -28.60 -27.82 25.54
C SER A 768 -29.49 -29.06 25.50
N LYS A 769 -30.44 -29.13 24.55
CA LYS A 769 -31.28 -30.33 24.30
C LYS A 769 -30.56 -31.42 23.49
N GLY A 770 -29.31 -31.20 23.06
CA GLY A 770 -28.54 -32.15 22.24
C GLY A 770 -29.01 -32.26 20.79
N LEU A 771 -29.88 -31.35 20.33
CA LEU A 771 -30.46 -31.34 18.98
C LEU A 771 -29.57 -30.61 17.96
N ALA A 772 -28.63 -29.80 18.44
CA ALA A 772 -27.62 -29.14 17.63
C ALA A 772 -26.26 -29.11 18.35
N CYS A 773 -25.20 -28.82 17.60
CA CYS A 773 -23.87 -28.54 18.12
C CYS A 773 -23.36 -27.20 17.60
N LYS A 774 -22.38 -26.61 18.28
CA LYS A 774 -21.67 -25.43 17.80
C LYS A 774 -20.64 -25.86 16.76
N TYR A 775 -20.71 -25.32 15.55
CA TYR A 775 -19.74 -25.57 14.48
C TYR A 775 -19.18 -24.25 13.98
N VAL A 776 -17.87 -24.19 13.75
CA VAL A 776 -17.21 -22.94 13.33
C VAL A 776 -16.41 -23.20 12.07
N GLU A 777 -16.46 -22.30 11.09
CA GLU A 777 -15.74 -22.47 9.81
C GLU A 777 -15.11 -21.14 9.39
N PRO A 778 -13.99 -21.13 8.63
CA PRO A 778 -13.53 -19.89 8.02
C PRO A 778 -14.64 -19.24 7.18
N GLU A 779 -14.89 -17.93 7.34
CA GLU A 779 -15.95 -17.24 6.58
C GLU A 779 -15.78 -17.36 5.05
N LYS A 780 -14.51 -17.43 4.63
CA LYS A 780 -14.05 -17.64 3.25
C LYS A 780 -12.87 -18.59 3.28
N THR A 781 -12.55 -19.18 2.13
CA THR A 781 -11.36 -20.03 2.00
C THR A 781 -10.10 -19.26 2.44
N VAL A 782 -9.36 -19.86 3.37
CA VAL A 782 -8.06 -19.38 3.84
C VAL A 782 -7.02 -20.41 3.44
N VAL A 783 -5.91 -19.95 2.86
CA VAL A 783 -4.80 -20.81 2.45
C VAL A 783 -3.53 -20.33 3.14
N SER A 784 -2.81 -21.23 3.81
CA SER A 784 -1.54 -20.93 4.48
C SER A 784 -0.40 -20.73 3.47
N ARG A 785 0.73 -20.17 3.92
CA ARG A 785 1.98 -20.10 3.13
C ARG A 785 2.52 -21.46 2.68
N SER A 786 2.27 -22.52 3.44
CA SER A 786 2.65 -23.88 3.05
C SER A 786 1.72 -24.52 2.01
N GLY A 787 0.73 -23.77 1.52
CA GLY A 787 -0.26 -24.18 0.53
C GLY A 787 -1.39 -25.02 1.11
N ASP A 788 -1.56 -25.05 2.44
CA ASP A 788 -2.62 -25.82 3.11
C ASP A 788 -3.94 -25.05 3.17
N GLU A 789 -5.07 -25.74 3.03
CA GLU A 789 -6.39 -25.12 3.22
C GLU A 789 -6.73 -25.11 4.71
N CYS A 790 -6.76 -23.91 5.29
CA CYS A 790 -6.94 -23.76 6.74
C CYS A 790 -8.37 -24.11 7.18
N VAL A 791 -8.46 -24.63 8.40
CA VAL A 791 -9.71 -24.95 9.11
C VAL A 791 -9.87 -24.02 10.31
N VAL A 792 -10.95 -24.17 11.09
CA VAL A 792 -11.04 -23.56 12.42
C VAL A 792 -10.84 -24.64 13.47
N ALA A 793 -9.82 -24.46 14.30
CA ALA A 793 -9.52 -25.36 15.42
C ALA A 793 -9.87 -24.71 16.76
N LEU A 794 -10.26 -25.54 17.73
CA LEU A 794 -10.50 -25.17 19.12
C LEU A 794 -9.23 -25.44 19.93
N CYS A 795 -8.28 -24.49 19.89
CA CYS A 795 -6.95 -24.66 20.45
C CYS A 795 -6.83 -24.05 21.85
N ASP A 796 -5.97 -24.65 22.68
CA ASP A 796 -5.52 -24.06 23.93
C ASP A 796 -4.63 -22.84 23.65
N GLN A 797 -5.03 -21.67 24.14
CA GLN A 797 -4.35 -20.40 23.84
C GLN A 797 -4.38 -19.44 25.03
N TRP A 798 -3.29 -18.68 25.19
CA TRP A 798 -3.27 -17.53 26.07
C TRP A 798 -3.90 -16.32 25.36
N TYR A 799 -4.76 -15.59 26.06
CA TYR A 799 -5.45 -14.44 25.51
C TYR A 799 -5.52 -13.28 26.50
N LEU A 800 -5.59 -12.07 25.95
CA LEU A 800 -5.87 -10.82 26.66
C LEU A 800 -7.38 -10.62 26.77
N ASN A 801 -7.89 -10.48 27.98
CA ASN A 801 -9.31 -10.28 28.26
C ASN A 801 -9.70 -8.80 28.17
N TYR A 802 -9.66 -8.21 26.97
CA TYR A 802 -10.16 -6.84 26.74
C TYR A 802 -11.68 -6.73 26.94
N GLY A 803 -12.38 -7.86 27.04
CA GLY A 803 -13.79 -7.96 27.42
C GLY A 803 -14.09 -7.54 28.86
N ASN A 804 -13.07 -7.41 29.72
CA ASN A 804 -13.22 -7.03 31.12
C ASN A 804 -13.87 -5.63 31.26
N PRO A 805 -15.03 -5.49 31.94
CA PRO A 805 -15.73 -4.21 32.06
C PRO A 805 -14.92 -3.10 32.75
N GLU A 806 -14.15 -3.42 33.81
CA GLU A 806 -13.30 -2.44 34.49
C GLU A 806 -12.22 -1.89 33.55
N TRP A 807 -11.67 -2.77 32.70
CA TRP A 807 -10.61 -2.40 31.77
C TRP A 807 -11.15 -1.55 30.60
N LYS A 808 -12.32 -1.90 30.07
CA LYS A 808 -13.02 -1.09 29.05
C LYS A 808 -13.31 0.32 29.54
N GLU A 809 -13.83 0.46 30.75
CA GLU A 809 -14.12 1.77 31.33
C GLU A 809 -12.85 2.60 31.55
N ALA A 810 -11.74 1.97 31.96
CA ALA A 810 -10.45 2.65 32.04
C ALA A 810 -9.96 3.13 30.67
N ALA A 811 -10.08 2.30 29.62
CA ALA A 811 -9.71 2.65 28.25
C ALA A 811 -10.58 3.81 27.71
N LYS A 812 -11.91 3.80 27.94
CA LYS A 812 -12.81 4.91 27.60
C LYS A 812 -12.45 6.20 28.33
N LYS A 813 -12.10 6.11 29.62
CA LYS A 813 -11.64 7.26 30.40
C LYS A 813 -10.35 7.85 29.81
N CYS A 814 -9.41 7.02 29.38
CA CYS A 814 -8.22 7.48 28.67
C CYS A 814 -8.59 8.19 27.35
N LEU A 815 -9.43 7.56 26.53
CA LEU A 815 -9.87 8.11 25.25
C LEU A 815 -10.61 9.44 25.39
N SER A 816 -11.40 9.64 26.45
CA SER A 816 -12.17 10.87 26.69
C SER A 816 -11.30 12.12 26.84
N LYS A 817 -10.04 11.97 27.31
CA LYS A 817 -9.09 13.06 27.49
C LYS A 817 -8.12 13.23 26.31
N MET A 818 -8.06 12.25 25.43
CA MET A 818 -7.12 12.19 24.32
C MET A 818 -7.55 13.08 23.16
N ASN A 819 -6.60 13.70 22.47
CA ASN A 819 -6.84 14.35 21.19
C ASN A 819 -6.75 13.33 20.03
N THR A 820 -7.88 13.05 19.38
CA THR A 820 -7.94 12.13 18.22
C THR A 820 -7.75 12.83 16.87
N TYR A 821 -7.60 14.17 16.87
CA TYR A 821 -7.49 15.09 15.73
C TYR A 821 -8.68 15.10 14.75
N MET A 822 -9.43 13.99 14.66
CA MET A 822 -10.63 13.78 13.85
C MET A 822 -11.69 13.08 14.71
N GLU A 823 -12.95 13.42 14.49
CA GLU A 823 -14.07 12.87 15.27
C GLU A 823 -14.39 11.43 14.84
N GLU A 824 -14.23 11.12 13.55
CA GLU A 824 -14.43 9.78 12.99
C GLU A 824 -13.46 8.75 13.61
N ALA A 825 -12.23 9.17 13.90
CA ALA A 825 -11.25 8.33 14.58
C ALA A 825 -11.67 8.02 16.02
N ARG A 826 -12.25 9.00 16.74
CA ARG A 826 -12.79 8.81 18.10
C ARG A 826 -13.93 7.79 18.08
N HIS A 827 -14.92 7.97 17.23
CA HIS A 827 -16.05 7.05 17.12
C HIS A 827 -15.61 5.63 16.76
N CYS A 828 -14.60 5.47 15.89
CA CYS A 828 -14.05 4.16 15.57
C CYS A 828 -13.43 3.47 16.79
N LEU A 829 -12.63 4.20 17.58
CA LEU A 829 -12.03 3.68 18.82
C LEU A 829 -13.09 3.35 19.87
N GLU A 830 -14.10 4.21 20.08
CA GLU A 830 -15.21 3.96 21.01
C GLU A 830 -15.96 2.67 20.65
N ASN A 831 -16.37 2.54 19.38
CA ASN A 831 -17.06 1.36 18.88
C ASN A 831 -16.20 0.09 19.03
N THR A 832 -14.89 0.20 18.77
CA THR A 832 -13.96 -0.92 18.91
C THR A 832 -13.82 -1.33 20.38
N ILE A 833 -13.64 -0.39 21.30
CA ILE A 833 -13.55 -0.68 22.75
C ILE A 833 -14.81 -1.41 23.24
N ASP A 834 -15.99 -1.01 22.77
CA ASP A 834 -17.25 -1.67 23.13
C ASP A 834 -17.37 -3.08 22.54
N TRP A 835 -16.99 -3.26 21.28
CA TRP A 835 -17.05 -4.54 20.58
C TRP A 835 -15.96 -5.54 21.01
N LEU A 836 -14.79 -5.06 21.42
CA LEU A 836 -13.63 -5.91 21.66
C LEU A 836 -13.85 -6.83 22.87
N HIS A 837 -13.59 -8.13 22.70
CA HIS A 837 -13.70 -9.12 23.77
C HIS A 837 -12.32 -9.71 24.08
N GLU A 838 -12.14 -11.01 23.93
CA GLU A 838 -10.85 -11.64 24.17
C GLU A 838 -10.01 -11.66 22.90
N TYR A 839 -8.73 -11.38 23.04
CA TYR A 839 -7.78 -11.37 21.93
C TYR A 839 -6.66 -12.37 22.18
N ALA A 840 -6.50 -13.32 21.26
CA ALA A 840 -5.46 -14.33 21.28
C ALA A 840 -4.06 -13.70 21.19
N CYS A 841 -3.30 -13.73 22.29
CA CYS A 841 -1.99 -13.06 22.38
C CYS A 841 -0.79 -14.01 22.23
N SER A 842 -1.05 -15.32 22.06
CA SER A 842 0.02 -16.34 21.95
C SER A 842 -0.01 -17.13 20.64
N ARG A 843 1.17 -17.45 20.11
CA ARG A 843 1.44 -18.32 18.95
C ARG A 843 2.43 -19.44 19.32
N ILE A 844 2.52 -20.48 18.49
CA ILE A 844 3.48 -21.60 18.72
C ILE A 844 4.69 -21.51 17.76
N TYR A 845 4.55 -20.76 16.68
CA TYR A 845 5.55 -20.61 15.62
C TYR A 845 5.65 -19.16 15.16
N GLY A 846 6.76 -18.85 14.49
CA GLY A 846 7.15 -17.52 14.05
C GLY A 846 8.24 -16.93 14.94
N LEU A 847 8.53 -15.65 14.70
CA LEU A 847 9.50 -14.88 15.48
C LEU A 847 8.77 -14.03 16.53
N GLY A 848 9.40 -13.83 17.68
CA GLY A 848 8.86 -13.01 18.77
C GLY A 848 9.51 -13.31 20.11
N SER A 849 9.00 -12.72 21.18
CA SER A 849 9.40 -13.03 22.56
C SER A 849 8.59 -14.22 23.11
N ARG A 850 9.23 -15.09 23.88
CA ARG A 850 8.54 -16.22 24.53
C ARG A 850 7.82 -15.80 25.80
N LEU A 851 6.64 -16.37 26.06
CA LEU A 851 5.94 -16.15 27.32
C LEU A 851 6.82 -16.65 28.48
N PRO A 852 7.06 -15.82 29.52
CA PRO A 852 8.05 -16.13 30.54
C PRO A 852 7.66 -17.29 31.47
N TRP A 853 6.37 -17.62 31.56
CA TRP A 853 5.86 -18.74 32.36
C TRP A 853 5.43 -19.95 31.55
N ASP A 854 5.35 -19.82 30.22
CA ASP A 854 4.98 -20.92 29.33
C ASP A 854 5.74 -20.77 27.99
N PRO A 855 7.06 -21.10 27.98
CA PRO A 855 7.93 -20.81 26.84
C PRO A 855 7.59 -21.56 25.54
N LYS A 856 6.65 -22.50 25.60
CA LYS A 856 6.05 -23.14 24.43
C LYS A 856 5.40 -22.11 23.50
N TYR A 857 4.87 -21.04 24.08
CA TYR A 857 4.15 -20.01 23.36
C TYR A 857 5.01 -18.75 23.17
N LEU A 858 4.99 -18.22 21.95
CA LEU A 858 5.48 -16.89 21.60
C LEU A 858 4.38 -15.86 21.76
N ILE A 859 4.74 -14.65 22.15
CA ILE A 859 3.87 -13.49 22.15
C ILE A 859 3.72 -13.01 20.71
N GLU A 860 2.50 -12.71 20.31
CA GLU A 860 2.20 -12.25 18.97
C GLU A 860 2.42 -10.74 18.76
N SER A 861 2.61 -10.34 17.50
CA SER A 861 3.09 -9.01 17.10
C SER A 861 2.18 -7.83 17.45
N LEU A 862 0.86 -8.02 17.58
CA LEU A 862 -0.06 -6.95 18.00
C LEU A 862 -0.11 -6.77 19.53
N SER A 863 0.50 -7.67 20.31
CA SER A 863 0.45 -7.71 21.77
C SER A 863 1.76 -7.25 22.40
N ASP A 864 2.91 -7.60 21.83
CA ASP A 864 4.23 -7.06 22.23
C ASP A 864 4.45 -5.61 21.76
N SER A 865 3.67 -5.14 20.79
CA SER A 865 3.76 -3.80 20.20
C SER A 865 2.93 -2.73 20.92
N THR A 866 2.48 -2.95 22.15
CA THR A 866 1.47 -2.07 22.77
C THR A 866 2.03 -0.97 23.67
N ILE A 867 3.20 -1.15 24.30
CA ILE A 867 3.81 -0.14 25.20
C ILE A 867 5.31 0.13 24.92
N TYR A 868 5.84 -0.38 23.81
CA TYR A 868 7.25 -0.23 23.43
C TYR A 868 7.72 1.23 23.30
N ASN A 869 6.78 2.17 23.22
CA ASN A 869 7.06 3.59 23.33
C ASN A 869 7.86 3.94 24.59
N ALA A 870 7.59 3.29 25.72
CA ALA A 870 8.36 3.48 26.95
C ALA A 870 9.82 3.03 26.77
N TYR A 871 10.05 1.95 26.02
CA TYR A 871 11.38 1.44 25.73
C TYR A 871 12.23 2.43 24.90
N TYR A 872 11.63 3.17 23.96
CA TYR A 872 12.36 4.23 23.21
C TYR A 872 13.05 5.25 24.12
N THR A 873 12.48 5.54 25.29
CA THR A 873 13.02 6.54 26.22
C THR A 873 14.38 6.14 26.78
N ILE A 874 14.70 4.85 26.84
CA ILE A 874 15.95 4.35 27.45
C ILE A 874 16.78 3.44 26.54
N ALA A 875 16.30 3.12 25.33
CA ALA A 875 17.00 2.23 24.38
C ALA A 875 18.49 2.62 24.17
N HIS A 876 18.79 3.90 23.91
CA HIS A 876 20.16 4.41 23.73
C HIS A 876 21.09 4.22 24.96
N LEU A 877 20.52 4.06 26.16
CA LEU A 877 21.28 3.78 27.38
C LEU A 877 21.59 2.28 27.51
N LEU A 878 20.72 1.43 26.96
CA LEU A 878 20.79 -0.03 27.05
C LEU A 878 21.58 -0.66 25.90
N GLN A 879 21.38 -0.20 24.67
CA GLN A 879 21.98 -0.76 23.45
C GLN A 879 22.60 0.32 22.55
N SER A 880 23.61 -0.06 21.77
CA SER A 880 24.25 0.82 20.78
C SER A 880 24.05 0.39 19.32
N ASP A 881 23.63 -0.85 19.09
CA ASP A 881 23.23 -1.40 17.79
C ASP A 881 21.75 -1.83 17.82
N ILE A 882 21.16 -2.06 16.65
CA ILE A 882 19.73 -2.42 16.54
C ILE A 882 19.42 -3.82 17.08
N PHE A 883 20.37 -4.74 17.08
CA PHE A 883 20.21 -6.12 17.58
C PHE A 883 20.36 -6.21 19.09
N GLY A 884 20.83 -5.16 19.77
CA GLY A 884 21.13 -5.22 21.20
C GLY A 884 22.31 -6.14 21.52
N SER A 885 23.21 -6.36 20.55
CA SER A 885 24.41 -7.19 20.72
C SER A 885 25.51 -6.44 21.49
N LYS A 886 25.53 -5.11 21.39
CA LYS A 886 26.51 -4.22 22.02
C LYS A 886 25.83 -3.36 23.08
N PRO A 887 26.38 -3.30 24.31
CA PRO A 887 25.87 -2.42 25.36
C PRO A 887 25.81 -0.96 24.91
N GLY A 888 24.80 -0.24 25.42
CA GLY A 888 24.63 1.19 25.21
C GLY A 888 25.50 2.05 26.13
N LEU A 889 25.12 3.32 26.30
CA LEU A 889 25.91 4.31 27.03
C LEU A 889 26.18 3.95 28.51
N LEU A 890 25.34 3.13 29.13
CA LEU A 890 25.52 2.71 30.53
C LEU A 890 26.33 1.41 30.70
N GLY A 891 26.68 0.73 29.61
CA GLY A 891 27.45 -0.53 29.67
C GLY A 891 26.73 -1.67 30.41
N LEU A 892 25.40 -1.61 30.52
CA LEU A 892 24.59 -2.63 31.20
C LEU A 892 24.50 -3.89 30.35
N LYS A 893 24.39 -5.06 30.99
CA LYS A 893 24.15 -6.33 30.31
C LYS A 893 22.67 -6.73 30.41
N PRO A 894 22.12 -7.46 29.42
CA PRO A 894 20.71 -7.84 29.42
C PRO A 894 20.30 -8.65 30.65
N GLU A 895 21.18 -9.51 31.18
CA GLU A 895 20.89 -10.37 32.34
C GLU A 895 20.68 -9.58 33.64
N GLN A 896 21.08 -8.31 33.67
CA GLN A 896 20.90 -7.43 34.82
C GLN A 896 19.48 -6.84 34.88
N LEU A 897 18.74 -6.85 33.77
CA LEU A 897 17.42 -6.26 33.64
C LEU A 897 16.33 -7.26 34.06
N ASN A 898 15.97 -7.22 35.34
CA ASN A 898 14.89 -8.02 35.91
C ASN A 898 13.64 -7.17 36.20
N THR A 899 12.55 -7.81 36.65
CA THR A 899 11.27 -7.14 36.94
C THR A 899 11.42 -5.96 37.93
N HIS A 900 12.28 -6.06 38.94
CA HIS A 900 12.50 -4.97 39.90
C HIS A 900 13.15 -3.74 39.26
N VAL A 901 14.09 -3.95 38.33
CA VAL A 901 14.74 -2.87 37.57
C VAL A 901 13.71 -2.14 36.71
N TRP A 902 12.87 -2.89 35.99
CA TRP A 902 11.83 -2.31 35.14
C TRP A 902 10.75 -1.58 35.94
N ASP A 903 10.34 -2.12 37.09
CA ASP A 903 9.40 -1.46 38.01
C ASP A 903 9.97 -0.15 38.56
N TYR A 904 11.25 -0.13 38.92
CA TYR A 904 11.90 1.10 39.39
C TYR A 904 11.90 2.20 38.32
N ILE A 905 12.17 1.83 37.07
CA ILE A 905 12.27 2.77 35.95
C ILE A 905 10.88 3.28 35.52
N PHE A 906 9.94 2.39 35.24
CA PHE A 906 8.67 2.74 34.58
C PHE A 906 7.50 2.95 35.54
N MET A 907 7.44 2.20 36.63
CA MET A 907 6.37 2.33 37.63
C MET A 907 6.75 3.36 38.69
N GLY A 908 8.05 3.59 38.89
CA GLY A 908 8.56 4.53 39.87
C GLY A 908 8.45 4.04 41.31
N VAL A 909 8.31 2.73 41.49
CA VAL A 909 8.13 2.04 42.78
C VAL A 909 9.34 1.16 43.11
N GLY A 910 9.53 0.91 44.41
CA GLY A 910 10.62 0.06 44.91
C GLY A 910 11.78 0.87 45.51
N GLU A 911 12.32 0.39 46.63
CA GLU A 911 13.51 0.94 47.26
C GLU A 911 14.78 0.41 46.56
N TYR A 912 15.83 1.24 46.53
CA TYR A 912 17.10 0.82 45.95
C TYR A 912 17.77 -0.25 46.81
N ASP A 913 17.85 -1.46 46.26
CA ASP A 913 18.66 -2.56 46.76
C ASP A 913 19.52 -3.08 45.60
N LYS A 914 20.83 -2.91 45.71
CA LYS A 914 21.78 -3.27 44.65
C LYS A 914 21.66 -4.73 44.22
N ASN A 915 21.38 -5.66 45.14
CA ASN A 915 21.29 -7.08 44.82
C ASN A 915 19.99 -7.38 44.07
N LYS A 916 18.86 -6.78 44.49
CA LYS A 916 17.59 -6.92 43.78
C LYS A 916 17.61 -6.25 42.41
N MET A 917 18.38 -5.18 42.25
CA MET A 917 18.49 -4.41 41.01
C MET A 917 19.60 -4.93 40.06
N GLY A 918 19.91 -6.23 40.07
CA GLY A 918 20.86 -6.83 39.12
C GLY A 918 22.29 -6.28 39.20
N GLY A 919 22.67 -5.70 40.34
CA GLY A 919 23.97 -5.04 40.54
C GLY A 919 24.10 -3.64 39.95
N ILE A 920 23.03 -3.07 39.39
CA ILE A 920 23.03 -1.75 38.72
C ILE A 920 23.19 -0.62 39.76
N SER A 921 23.95 0.42 39.41
CA SER A 921 24.13 1.58 40.29
C SER A 921 22.85 2.42 40.37
N LEU A 922 22.63 3.05 41.53
CA LEU A 922 21.51 3.98 41.72
C LEU A 922 21.52 5.13 40.70
N GLU A 923 22.70 5.62 40.35
CA GLU A 923 22.88 6.68 39.35
C GLU A 923 22.37 6.26 37.96
N ALA A 924 22.74 5.05 37.51
CA ALA A 924 22.29 4.50 36.23
C ALA A 924 20.77 4.31 36.20
N LEU A 925 20.18 3.76 37.28
CA LEU A 925 18.73 3.59 37.41
C LEU A 925 17.99 4.94 37.41
N ASN A 926 18.52 5.93 38.14
CA ASN A 926 17.95 7.28 38.18
C ASN A 926 18.04 7.98 36.82
N LYS A 927 19.11 7.76 36.05
CA LYS A 927 19.22 8.28 34.68
C LYS A 927 18.13 7.67 33.78
N MET A 928 17.94 6.35 33.80
CA MET A 928 16.90 5.68 33.01
C MET A 928 15.49 6.11 33.41
N ARG A 929 15.20 6.19 34.73
CA ARG A 929 13.92 6.68 35.24
C ARG A 929 13.66 8.13 34.82
N ARG A 930 14.67 9.00 34.89
CA ARG A 930 14.54 10.40 34.48
C ARG A 930 14.26 10.53 32.98
N GLU A 931 14.93 9.75 32.12
CA GLU A 931 14.61 9.72 30.69
C GLU A 931 13.14 9.38 30.47
N PHE A 932 12.66 8.29 31.08
CA PHE A 932 11.27 7.90 30.94
C PHE A 932 10.30 8.97 31.46
N GLU A 933 10.46 9.44 32.70
CA GLU A 933 9.56 10.41 33.32
C GLU A 933 9.59 11.79 32.65
N TYR A 934 10.66 12.14 31.93
CA TYR A 934 10.72 13.37 31.15
C TYR A 934 9.98 13.23 29.81
N TRP A 935 10.22 12.14 29.07
CA TRP A 935 9.68 11.97 27.73
C TRP A 935 8.22 11.52 27.70
N TYR A 936 7.79 10.72 28.67
CA TYR A 936 6.41 10.24 28.77
C TYR A 936 5.49 11.30 29.42
N PRO A 937 4.19 11.36 29.06
CA PRO A 937 3.44 10.45 28.17
C PRO A 937 3.72 10.66 26.67
N VAL A 938 3.24 9.79 25.79
CA VAL A 938 3.33 10.02 24.33
C VAL A 938 2.38 11.15 23.92
N ASP A 939 2.91 12.22 23.33
CA ASP A 939 2.11 13.41 22.93
C ASP A 939 1.29 13.14 21.68
N MET A 940 1.89 12.47 20.68
CA MET A 940 1.23 12.13 19.43
C MET A 940 1.65 10.76 18.90
N ARG A 941 0.68 9.90 18.62
CA ARG A 941 0.87 8.61 17.95
C ARG A 941 0.23 8.66 16.57
N VAL A 942 1.01 8.54 15.50
CA VAL A 942 0.49 8.61 14.13
C VAL A 942 0.38 7.22 13.51
N SER A 943 -0.75 6.89 12.89
CA SER A 943 -0.93 5.62 12.20
C SER A 943 -1.88 5.71 11.00
N GLY A 944 -1.87 4.68 10.15
CA GLY A 944 -2.98 4.41 9.24
C GLY A 944 -4.26 4.02 9.99
N LYS A 945 -5.42 4.30 9.38
CA LYS A 945 -6.75 4.00 9.92
C LYS A 945 -7.03 2.52 10.14
N ASP A 946 -6.30 1.65 9.45
CA ASP A 946 -6.35 0.19 9.59
C ASP A 946 -5.98 -0.29 11.00
N LEU A 947 -5.16 0.47 11.72
CA LEU A 947 -4.73 0.13 13.07
C LEU A 947 -5.68 0.60 14.19
N LEU A 948 -6.73 1.36 13.86
CA LEU A 948 -7.70 1.85 14.86
C LEU A 948 -8.42 0.70 15.57
N GLN A 949 -8.83 -0.31 14.82
CA GLN A 949 -9.65 -1.42 15.33
C GLN A 949 -8.85 -2.51 16.05
N ASN A 950 -7.52 -2.39 16.11
CA ASN A 950 -6.63 -3.39 16.70
C ASN A 950 -5.53 -2.70 17.54
N HIS A 951 -4.31 -2.55 17.01
CA HIS A 951 -3.11 -2.03 17.66
C HIS A 951 -3.35 -0.73 18.44
N LEU A 952 -4.01 0.28 17.87
CA LEU A 952 -4.25 1.55 18.57
C LEU A 952 -5.27 1.41 19.71
N THR A 953 -6.22 0.49 19.58
CA THR A 953 -7.11 0.15 20.70
C THR A 953 -6.33 -0.61 21.77
N PHE A 954 -5.54 -1.62 21.41
CA PHE A 954 -4.70 -2.41 22.33
C PHE A 954 -3.67 -1.54 23.06
N TYR A 955 -3.11 -0.55 22.36
CA TYR A 955 -2.25 0.50 22.91
C TYR A 955 -2.91 1.21 24.09
N LEU A 956 -4.18 1.63 23.96
CA LEU A 956 -4.92 2.25 25.07
C LEU A 956 -5.10 1.29 26.24
N PHE A 957 -5.59 0.08 25.97
CA PHE A 957 -5.83 -0.94 26.99
C PHE A 957 -4.54 -1.23 27.79
N ASN A 958 -3.42 -1.50 27.12
CA ASN A 958 -2.18 -1.83 27.81
C ASN A 958 -1.61 -0.63 28.59
N HIS A 959 -1.72 0.60 28.09
CA HIS A 959 -1.28 1.78 28.84
C HIS A 959 -2.07 1.97 30.15
N VAL A 960 -3.41 1.83 30.11
CA VAL A 960 -4.23 1.97 31.32
C VAL A 960 -4.07 0.80 32.29
N ALA A 961 -3.68 -0.38 31.79
CA ALA A 961 -3.41 -1.55 32.64
C ALA A 961 -2.08 -1.41 33.38
N ILE A 962 -1.01 -1.02 32.68
CA ILE A 962 0.34 -0.90 33.25
C ILE A 962 0.43 0.33 34.15
N TRP A 963 0.03 1.51 33.68
CA TRP A 963 0.08 2.76 34.45
C TRP A 963 -1.26 3.12 35.08
N ARG A 964 -1.94 2.16 35.70
CA ARG A 964 -3.27 2.34 36.33
C ARG A 964 -3.26 3.45 37.39
N GLU A 965 -2.24 3.45 38.25
CA GLU A 965 -2.07 4.41 39.34
C GLU A 965 -1.35 5.70 38.90
N ARG A 966 -0.98 5.80 37.61
CA ARG A 966 -0.29 6.95 37.02
C ARG A 966 -0.98 7.45 35.75
N PRO A 967 -2.21 8.01 35.83
CA PRO A 967 -2.92 8.50 34.65
C PRO A 967 -2.20 9.61 33.88
N GLU A 968 -1.22 10.27 34.49
CA GLU A 968 -0.33 11.23 33.83
C GLU A 968 0.59 10.57 32.78
N MET A 969 0.78 9.25 32.84
CA MET A 969 1.56 8.47 31.87
C MET A 969 0.71 7.95 30.70
N TRP A 970 -0.60 8.24 30.68
CA TRP A 970 -1.48 7.80 29.61
C TRP A 970 -1.27 8.63 28.33
N PRO A 971 -1.45 8.02 27.15
CA PRO A 971 -1.28 8.69 25.86
C PRO A 971 -2.16 9.95 25.71
N LEU A 972 -1.60 11.01 25.12
CA LEU A 972 -2.31 12.29 24.95
C LEU A 972 -2.98 12.47 23.59
N GLY A 973 -2.47 11.83 22.52
CA GLY A 973 -3.01 12.01 21.18
C GLY A 973 -2.77 10.86 20.22
N ILE A 974 -3.77 10.57 19.37
CA ILE A 974 -3.71 9.61 18.28
C ILE A 974 -4.16 10.31 16.99
N ARG A 975 -3.28 10.36 15.99
CA ARG A 975 -3.58 10.91 14.66
C ARG A 975 -3.67 9.79 13.63
N ALA A 976 -4.87 9.48 13.15
CA ALA A 976 -5.08 8.51 12.08
C ALA A 976 -5.12 9.18 10.70
N ASN A 977 -4.54 8.53 9.67
CA ASN A 977 -4.69 8.92 8.26
C ASN A 977 -5.23 7.79 7.39
N GLY A 978 -5.79 8.14 6.23
CA GLY A 978 -6.16 7.14 5.22
C GLY A 978 -4.95 6.46 4.58
N HIS A 979 -5.22 5.47 3.74
CA HIS A 979 -4.17 4.83 2.94
C HIS A 979 -3.72 5.77 1.83
N ALA A 980 -2.46 5.68 1.42
CA ALA A 980 -1.96 6.43 0.28
C ALA A 980 -2.29 5.70 -1.03
N LEU A 981 -2.92 6.42 -1.96
CA LEU A 981 -3.06 6.08 -3.37
C LEU A 981 -1.86 6.64 -4.14
N LEU A 982 -1.56 6.05 -5.29
CA LEU A 982 -0.56 6.53 -6.23
C LEU A 982 -1.25 6.84 -7.55
N ASN A 983 -1.28 8.11 -7.93
CA ASN A 983 -1.97 8.62 -9.12
C ASN A 983 -3.47 8.22 -9.19
N ASN A 984 -4.20 8.37 -8.08
CA ASN A 984 -5.61 7.99 -7.89
C ASN A 984 -5.91 6.47 -7.90
N GLU A 985 -4.89 5.63 -7.89
CA GLU A 985 -5.06 4.18 -7.90
C GLU A 985 -4.47 3.53 -6.64
N LYS A 986 -5.02 2.38 -6.26
CA LYS A 986 -4.50 1.59 -5.13
C LYS A 986 -3.11 1.05 -5.49
N MET A 987 -2.12 1.34 -4.65
CA MET A 987 -0.77 0.81 -4.86
C MET A 987 -0.78 -0.73 -4.83
N SER A 988 -0.23 -1.34 -5.86
CA SER A 988 -0.14 -2.79 -5.98
C SER A 988 1.07 -3.18 -6.81
N LYS A 989 1.89 -4.10 -6.28
CA LYS A 989 3.02 -4.68 -7.02
C LYS A 989 2.57 -5.37 -8.31
N ASN A 990 1.39 -6.01 -8.29
CA ASN A 990 0.85 -6.78 -9.42
C ASN A 990 0.41 -5.90 -10.59
N THR A 991 -0.03 -4.66 -10.35
CA THR A 991 -0.45 -3.74 -11.41
C THR A 991 0.72 -2.93 -11.96
N GLY A 992 1.92 -3.03 -11.36
CA GLY A 992 3.07 -2.17 -11.65
C GLY A 992 2.94 -0.75 -11.09
N ASN A 993 1.82 -0.41 -10.45
CA ASN A 993 1.60 0.89 -9.81
C ASN A 993 2.05 0.83 -8.34
N PHE A 994 3.37 0.90 -8.13
CA PHE A 994 4.00 0.81 -6.82
C PHE A 994 5.28 1.64 -6.81
N LEU A 995 5.55 2.33 -5.70
CA LEU A 995 6.81 3.04 -5.47
C LEU A 995 7.33 2.73 -4.08
N THR A 996 8.58 2.26 -4.02
CA THR A 996 9.34 2.22 -2.78
C THR A 996 9.76 3.62 -2.35
N LEU A 997 10.07 3.80 -1.06
CA LEU A 997 10.65 5.06 -0.56
C LEU A 997 11.93 5.43 -1.34
N TYR A 998 12.79 4.44 -1.61
CA TYR A 998 14.03 4.64 -2.34
C TYR A 998 13.80 5.17 -3.74
N GLU A 999 12.92 4.52 -4.51
CA GLU A 999 12.58 4.94 -5.87
C GLU A 999 11.95 6.33 -5.89
N ALA A 1000 11.12 6.65 -4.89
CA ALA A 1000 10.51 7.98 -4.78
C ALA A 1000 11.56 9.08 -4.53
N ILE A 1001 12.55 8.85 -3.66
CA ILE A 1001 13.65 9.80 -3.41
C ILE A 1001 14.51 9.97 -4.67
N GLU A 1002 14.92 8.88 -5.31
CA GLU A 1002 15.72 8.97 -6.54
C GLU A 1002 14.99 9.71 -7.67
N LYS A 1003 13.66 9.55 -7.75
CA LYS A 1003 12.85 10.17 -8.79
C LYS A 1003 12.58 11.64 -8.53
N PHE A 1004 12.28 12.03 -7.29
CA PHE A 1004 11.75 13.37 -6.98
C PHE A 1004 12.61 14.20 -6.02
N SER A 1005 13.77 13.70 -5.57
CA SER A 1005 14.50 14.14 -4.36
C SER A 1005 13.71 13.93 -3.06
N ALA A 1006 14.39 13.95 -1.91
CA ALA A 1006 13.72 13.82 -0.62
C ALA A 1006 12.75 14.99 -0.38
N ASP A 1007 13.18 16.23 -0.63
CA ASP A 1007 12.35 17.41 -0.42
C ASP A 1007 11.16 17.49 -1.40
N GLY A 1008 11.35 17.11 -2.67
CA GLY A 1008 10.26 17.06 -3.65
C GLY A 1008 9.21 16.01 -3.32
N MET A 1009 9.64 14.80 -2.92
CA MET A 1009 8.74 13.76 -2.42
C MET A 1009 7.98 14.23 -1.16
N ARG A 1010 8.67 14.81 -0.17
CA ARG A 1010 8.07 15.26 1.10
C ARG A 1010 7.02 16.36 0.87
N MET A 1011 7.28 17.26 -0.08
CA MET A 1011 6.32 18.30 -0.47
C MET A 1011 5.03 17.69 -1.04
N ALA A 1012 5.14 16.68 -1.91
CA ALA A 1012 3.98 15.96 -2.43
C ALA A 1012 3.25 15.13 -1.34
N LEU A 1013 3.98 14.56 -0.38
CA LEU A 1013 3.37 13.86 0.77
C LEU A 1013 2.61 14.80 1.70
N ALA A 1014 3.08 16.04 1.88
CA ALA A 1014 2.34 17.06 2.62
C ALA A 1014 1.04 17.44 1.88
N ASP A 1015 1.07 17.57 0.55
CA ASP A 1015 -0.12 17.89 -0.26
C ASP A 1015 -1.11 16.72 -0.44
N ALA A 1016 -0.66 15.47 -0.25
CA ALA A 1016 -1.43 14.27 -0.58
C ALA A 1016 -2.78 14.16 0.16
N GLY A 1017 -2.86 14.66 1.40
CA GLY A 1017 -4.08 14.64 2.21
C GLY A 1017 -3.81 14.67 3.72
N ASP A 1018 -4.74 15.25 4.48
CA ASP A 1018 -4.63 15.38 5.94
C ASP A 1018 -5.71 14.62 6.72
N GLY A 1019 -6.78 14.18 6.06
CA GLY A 1019 -7.90 13.47 6.66
C GLY A 1019 -7.70 11.97 6.87
N ILE A 1020 -8.77 11.32 7.35
CA ILE A 1020 -8.88 9.86 7.46
C ILE A 1020 -9.28 9.18 6.14
N GLU A 1021 -9.77 9.96 5.18
CA GLU A 1021 -9.95 9.53 3.80
C GLU A 1021 -8.61 9.21 3.15
N ASP A 1022 -8.64 8.33 2.13
CA ASP A 1022 -7.43 7.92 1.45
C ASP A 1022 -6.77 9.12 0.78
N ALA A 1023 -5.49 9.31 1.09
CA ALA A 1023 -4.68 10.39 0.55
C ALA A 1023 -4.15 9.99 -0.82
N ASN A 1024 -3.79 10.95 -1.67
CA ASN A 1024 -3.33 10.66 -3.01
C ASN A 1024 -1.98 11.32 -3.31
N PHE A 1025 -0.97 10.50 -3.58
CA PHE A 1025 0.30 10.96 -4.07
C PHE A 1025 0.27 11.06 -5.60
N MET A 1026 0.39 12.29 -6.12
CA MET A 1026 0.43 12.58 -7.55
C MET A 1026 1.86 12.83 -7.99
N CYS A 1027 2.39 12.02 -8.91
CA CYS A 1027 3.74 12.22 -9.47
C CYS A 1027 3.91 13.62 -10.09
N ASP A 1028 2.91 14.07 -10.85
CA ASP A 1028 2.93 15.39 -11.51
C ASP A 1028 3.04 16.54 -10.50
N MET A 1029 2.43 16.38 -9.32
CA MET A 1029 2.51 17.36 -8.24
C MET A 1029 3.90 17.33 -7.58
N ALA A 1030 4.53 16.16 -7.45
CA ALA A 1030 5.90 16.04 -6.97
C ALA A 1030 6.89 16.73 -7.92
N ASP A 1031 6.75 16.53 -9.24
CA ASP A 1031 7.57 17.19 -10.25
C ASP A 1031 7.37 18.72 -10.24
N ALA A 1032 6.12 19.18 -10.17
CA ALA A 1032 5.80 20.61 -10.10
C ALA A 1032 6.30 21.25 -8.78
N GLY A 1033 6.17 20.55 -7.66
CA GLY A 1033 6.68 20.97 -6.35
C GLY A 1033 8.19 21.09 -6.35
N PHE A 1034 8.89 20.06 -6.83
CA PHE A 1034 10.34 20.06 -7.01
C PHE A 1034 10.81 21.26 -7.87
N LEU A 1035 10.15 21.50 -9.01
CA LEU A 1035 10.53 22.60 -9.89
C LEU A 1035 10.38 23.96 -9.20
N ARG A 1036 9.33 24.16 -8.40
CA ARG A 1036 9.12 25.39 -7.62
C ARG A 1036 10.17 25.56 -6.52
N LEU A 1037 10.55 24.49 -5.83
CA LEU A 1037 11.63 24.51 -4.84
C LEU A 1037 12.96 24.88 -5.47
N TYR A 1038 13.29 24.29 -6.63
CA TYR A 1038 14.49 24.63 -7.37
C TYR A 1038 14.49 26.09 -7.82
N GLN A 1039 13.36 26.59 -8.33
CA GLN A 1039 13.19 28.00 -8.70
C GLN A 1039 13.36 28.93 -7.50
N PHE A 1040 12.84 28.57 -6.33
CA PHE A 1040 13.01 29.35 -5.09
C PHE A 1040 14.48 29.41 -4.65
N LEU A 1041 15.18 28.28 -4.67
CA LEU A 1041 16.61 28.20 -4.39
C LEU A 1041 17.43 29.06 -5.38
N ASP A 1042 17.14 28.92 -6.67
CA ASP A 1042 17.84 29.62 -7.74
C ASP A 1042 17.60 31.14 -7.68
N TRP A 1043 16.36 31.55 -7.43
CA TRP A 1043 16.00 32.95 -7.20
C TRP A 1043 16.75 33.53 -6.00
N THR A 1044 16.85 32.77 -4.91
CA THR A 1044 17.63 33.17 -3.73
C THR A 1044 19.11 33.36 -4.05
N LYS A 1045 19.72 32.44 -4.82
CA LYS A 1045 21.12 32.57 -5.27
C LYS A 1045 21.35 33.82 -6.12
N ILE A 1046 20.40 34.17 -7.00
CA ILE A 1046 20.47 35.38 -7.83
C ILE A 1046 20.42 36.64 -6.95
N LEU A 1047 19.45 36.72 -6.04
CA LEU A 1047 19.28 37.88 -5.16
C LEU A 1047 20.48 38.11 -4.24
N LEU A 1048 21.16 37.05 -3.82
CA LEU A 1048 22.36 37.14 -2.98
C LEU A 1048 23.65 37.36 -3.79
N GLY A 1049 23.58 37.42 -5.13
CA GLY A 1049 24.76 37.50 -5.98
C GLY A 1049 25.65 36.25 -5.93
N LYS A 1050 25.10 35.11 -5.50
CA LYS A 1050 25.79 33.83 -5.35
C LYS A 1050 25.63 32.92 -6.56
N LYS A 1051 24.88 33.34 -7.59
CA LYS A 1051 24.76 32.61 -8.84
C LYS A 1051 25.86 33.02 -9.82
N ALA A 1052 26.65 32.04 -10.27
CA ALA A 1052 27.73 32.27 -11.23
C ALA A 1052 27.20 32.92 -12.53
N ASN A 1053 27.93 33.93 -13.02
CA ASN A 1053 27.64 34.65 -14.27
C ASN A 1053 26.27 35.36 -14.32
N VAL A 1054 25.63 35.63 -13.18
CA VAL A 1054 24.40 36.43 -13.10
C VAL A 1054 24.62 37.58 -12.11
N PRO A 1055 24.52 38.86 -12.54
CA PRO A 1055 24.71 39.99 -11.63
C PRO A 1055 23.61 40.06 -10.57
N LYS A 1056 23.98 40.50 -9.36
CA LYS A 1056 23.00 40.76 -8.29
C LYS A 1056 22.01 41.84 -8.78
N PRO A 1057 20.69 41.58 -8.74
CA PRO A 1057 19.71 42.59 -9.11
C PRO A 1057 19.74 43.76 -8.13
N LEU A 1058 19.51 44.97 -8.65
CA LEU A 1058 19.34 46.17 -7.85
C LEU A 1058 17.98 46.07 -7.13
N LEU A 1059 17.99 46.26 -5.81
CA LEU A 1059 16.80 46.37 -4.96
C LEU A 1059 16.82 47.73 -4.26
N ARG A 1060 15.65 48.25 -3.90
CA ARG A 1060 15.55 49.53 -3.20
C ARG A 1060 16.06 49.38 -1.76
N SER A 1061 17.06 50.18 -1.42
CA SER A 1061 17.57 50.36 -0.07
C SER A 1061 16.71 51.38 0.70
N GLY A 1062 16.62 51.26 2.03
CA GLY A 1062 15.92 52.21 2.89
C GLY A 1062 14.80 51.58 3.74
N GLU A 1063 13.98 52.42 4.36
CA GLU A 1063 12.91 52.01 5.28
C GLU A 1063 11.64 51.50 4.57
N ILE A 1064 10.83 50.76 5.34
CA ILE A 1064 9.55 50.17 4.92
C ILE A 1064 8.46 51.24 5.01
N GLU A 1065 8.25 51.97 3.92
CA GLU A 1065 7.37 53.15 3.91
C GLU A 1065 6.19 53.04 2.95
N THR A 1066 6.34 52.34 1.82
CA THR A 1066 5.31 52.36 0.79
C THR A 1066 4.06 51.58 1.21
N PHE A 1067 2.92 51.90 0.59
CA PHE A 1067 1.69 51.11 0.81
C PHE A 1067 1.91 49.63 0.45
N ALA A 1068 2.62 49.35 -0.65
CA ALA A 1068 2.92 47.99 -1.07
C ALA A 1068 3.82 47.26 -0.04
N ASP A 1069 4.82 47.95 0.51
CA ASP A 1069 5.71 47.38 1.53
C ASP A 1069 4.93 46.99 2.79
N ARG A 1070 4.10 47.90 3.32
CA ARG A 1070 3.30 47.66 4.53
C ARG A 1070 2.27 46.56 4.33
N VAL A 1071 1.63 46.51 3.16
CA VAL A 1071 0.69 45.45 2.80
C VAL A 1071 1.40 44.10 2.75
N PHE A 1072 2.56 44.03 2.11
CA PHE A 1072 3.31 42.78 1.99
C PHE A 1072 3.83 42.29 3.33
N ASP A 1073 4.39 43.19 4.16
CA ASP A 1073 4.86 42.88 5.51
C ASP A 1073 3.75 42.31 6.40
N ASN A 1074 2.57 42.94 6.34
CA ASN A 1074 1.40 42.54 7.10
C ASN A 1074 0.76 41.24 6.56
N GLU A 1075 0.79 41.02 5.25
CA GLU A 1075 0.33 39.77 4.63
C GLU A 1075 1.25 38.60 4.98
N MET A 1076 2.58 38.81 5.05
CA MET A 1076 3.51 37.80 5.57
C MET A 1076 3.14 37.43 7.01
N ASN A 1077 2.87 38.39 7.89
CA ASN A 1077 2.47 38.13 9.28
C ASN A 1077 1.18 37.28 9.36
N ARG A 1078 0.17 37.61 8.55
CA ARG A 1078 -1.08 36.84 8.46
C ARG A 1078 -0.83 35.40 8.03
N LEU A 1079 0.00 35.19 7.01
CA LEU A 1079 0.30 33.86 6.48
C LEU A 1079 1.13 33.03 7.45
N ILE A 1080 2.04 33.65 8.21
CA ILE A 1080 2.79 32.98 9.28
C ILE A 1080 1.82 32.48 10.37
N GLU A 1081 0.90 33.34 10.84
CA GLU A 1081 -0.11 32.98 11.85
C GLU A 1081 -0.99 31.82 11.39
N LEU A 1082 -1.47 31.85 10.14
CA LEU A 1082 -2.27 30.75 9.58
C LEU A 1082 -1.47 29.46 9.40
N THR A 1083 -0.22 29.56 8.97
CA THR A 1083 0.66 28.41 8.79
C THR A 1083 0.93 27.72 10.13
N GLU A 1084 1.12 28.51 11.18
CA GLU A 1084 1.26 28.03 12.56
C GLU A 1084 0.01 27.27 13.01
N GLU A 1085 -1.19 27.86 12.84
CA GLU A 1085 -2.47 27.22 13.16
C GLU A 1085 -2.65 25.88 12.43
N HIS A 1086 -2.27 25.81 11.15
CA HIS A 1086 -2.36 24.59 10.36
C HIS A 1086 -1.37 23.51 10.81
N TYR A 1087 -0.14 23.88 11.18
CA TYR A 1087 0.81 22.93 11.76
C TYR A 1087 0.32 22.35 13.09
N GLU A 1088 -0.23 23.18 13.98
CA GLU A 1088 -0.77 22.74 15.28
C GLU A 1088 -1.93 21.76 15.13
N LYS A 1089 -2.80 21.99 14.13
CA LYS A 1089 -3.92 21.10 13.78
C LYS A 1089 -3.49 19.88 12.97
N THR A 1090 -2.21 19.76 12.60
CA THR A 1090 -1.66 18.69 11.74
C THR A 1090 -2.21 18.68 10.30
N PHE A 1091 -2.68 19.83 9.83
CA PHE A 1091 -3.14 20.05 8.45
C PHE A 1091 -1.97 20.50 7.57
N TYR A 1092 -1.08 19.55 7.24
CA TYR A 1092 0.16 19.84 6.52
C TYR A 1092 -0.06 20.27 5.06
N LYS A 1093 -1.17 19.88 4.43
CA LYS A 1093 -1.58 20.37 3.11
C LYS A 1093 -1.90 21.86 3.17
N GLU A 1094 -2.71 22.27 4.14
CA GLU A 1094 -3.05 23.69 4.33
C GLU A 1094 -1.83 24.49 4.82
N ALA A 1095 -0.98 23.91 5.69
CA ALA A 1095 0.28 24.53 6.08
C ALA A 1095 1.23 24.74 4.89
N LEU A 1096 1.31 23.79 3.96
CA LEU A 1096 2.07 23.95 2.71
C LEU A 1096 1.44 25.02 1.80
N LYS A 1097 0.12 25.08 1.74
CA LYS A 1097 -0.61 26.08 0.96
C LYS A 1097 -0.34 27.49 1.49
N THR A 1098 -0.56 27.76 2.76
CA THR A 1098 -0.34 29.10 3.35
C THR A 1098 1.14 29.42 3.46
N GLY A 1099 1.95 28.43 3.87
CA GLY A 1099 3.36 28.59 4.19
C GLY A 1099 4.27 28.62 2.97
N PHE A 1100 3.86 28.11 1.81
CA PHE A 1100 4.66 28.13 0.58
C PHE A 1100 3.91 28.75 -0.59
N PHE A 1101 2.79 28.19 -1.03
CA PHE A 1101 2.14 28.63 -2.27
C PHE A 1101 1.57 30.06 -2.17
N GLU A 1102 0.80 30.34 -1.13
CA GLU A 1102 0.25 31.69 -0.89
C GLU A 1102 1.35 32.68 -0.47
N PHE A 1103 2.38 32.22 0.22
CA PHE A 1103 3.54 33.04 0.59
C PHE A 1103 4.31 33.52 -0.66
N GLN A 1104 4.59 32.62 -1.61
CA GLN A 1104 5.17 32.97 -2.91
C GLN A 1104 4.25 33.89 -3.72
N LEU A 1105 2.92 33.65 -3.67
CA LEU A 1105 1.95 34.52 -4.33
C LEU A 1105 1.93 35.93 -3.72
N ALA A 1106 2.07 36.07 -2.39
CA ALA A 1106 2.17 37.36 -1.72
C ALA A 1106 3.39 38.15 -2.21
N ARG A 1107 4.54 37.48 -2.37
CA ARG A 1107 5.73 38.08 -2.99
C ARG A 1107 5.48 38.50 -4.43
N ASP A 1108 4.84 37.65 -5.24
CA ASP A 1108 4.57 37.96 -6.64
C ASP A 1108 3.60 39.14 -6.79
N ASN A 1109 2.61 39.24 -5.90
CA ASN A 1109 1.72 40.39 -5.81
C ASN A 1109 2.47 41.66 -5.40
N TYR A 1110 3.37 41.57 -4.43
CA TYR A 1110 4.23 42.69 -4.01
C TYR A 1110 5.10 43.19 -5.17
N ARG A 1111 5.77 42.28 -5.88
CA ARG A 1111 6.53 42.57 -7.10
C ARG A 1111 5.69 43.29 -8.14
N GLN A 1112 4.45 42.83 -8.38
CA GLN A 1112 3.52 43.47 -9.32
C GLN A 1112 3.09 44.87 -8.87
N LEU A 1113 2.85 45.09 -7.56
CA LEU A 1113 2.48 46.40 -7.01
C LEU A 1113 3.62 47.41 -7.07
N CYS A 1114 4.87 46.94 -6.89
CA CYS A 1114 6.07 47.76 -7.05
C CYS A 1114 6.37 48.09 -8.52
N GLY A 1115 5.87 47.30 -9.48
CA GLY A 1115 6.01 47.51 -10.92
C GLY A 1115 7.32 47.00 -11.52
N SER A 1116 8.40 46.93 -10.75
CA SER A 1116 9.68 46.30 -11.14
C SER A 1116 10.45 45.78 -9.92
N ASP A 1117 11.46 44.94 -10.17
CA ASP A 1117 12.28 44.35 -9.10
C ASP A 1117 13.06 45.42 -8.33
N GLU A 1118 13.53 46.46 -9.04
CA GLU A 1118 14.30 47.58 -8.49
C GLU A 1118 13.56 48.39 -7.43
N GLN A 1119 12.23 48.33 -7.44
CA GLN A 1119 11.37 49.06 -6.51
C GLN A 1119 11.04 48.25 -5.24
N MET A 1120 11.31 46.94 -5.24
CA MET A 1120 11.13 46.09 -4.06
C MET A 1120 12.18 46.41 -2.99
N ASN A 1121 11.77 46.45 -1.73
CA ASN A 1121 12.64 46.75 -0.60
C ASN A 1121 13.55 45.56 -0.26
N GLU A 1122 14.87 45.80 -0.18
CA GLU A 1122 15.85 44.74 0.11
C GLU A 1122 15.63 44.07 1.48
N LYS A 1123 15.33 44.85 2.54
CA LYS A 1123 15.10 44.31 3.89
C LYS A 1123 13.88 43.38 3.92
N LEU A 1124 12.79 43.75 3.25
CA LEU A 1124 11.58 42.92 3.18
C LEU A 1124 11.79 41.64 2.38
N ILE A 1125 12.54 41.70 1.28
CA ILE A 1125 12.84 40.51 0.50
C ILE A 1125 13.74 39.55 1.27
N LEU A 1126 14.74 40.05 2.00
CA LEU A 1126 15.56 39.22 2.88
C LEU A 1126 14.73 38.61 4.02
N ARG A 1127 13.85 39.40 4.65
CA ARG A 1127 12.87 38.89 5.64
C ARG A 1127 11.99 37.79 5.05
N PHE A 1128 11.50 37.97 3.83
CA PHE A 1128 10.70 36.98 3.12
C PHE A 1128 11.46 35.67 2.92
N ILE A 1129 12.70 35.72 2.41
CA ILE A 1129 13.51 34.52 2.17
C ILE A 1129 13.79 33.79 3.50
N GLU A 1130 14.21 34.54 4.52
CA GLU A 1130 14.50 34.00 5.85
C GLU A 1130 13.27 33.31 6.45
N THR A 1131 12.13 34.00 6.43
CA THR A 1131 10.87 33.50 7.00
C THR A 1131 10.33 32.31 6.21
N GLN A 1132 10.33 32.40 4.87
CA GLN A 1132 9.89 31.33 3.98
C GLN A 1132 10.71 30.05 4.18
N ALA A 1133 12.04 30.18 4.36
CA ALA A 1133 12.90 29.05 4.65
C ALA A 1133 12.57 28.42 6.02
N LEU A 1134 12.36 29.24 7.05
CA LEU A 1134 12.02 28.76 8.40
C LEU A 1134 10.69 28.00 8.41
N ILE A 1135 9.61 28.59 7.91
CA ILE A 1135 8.27 27.98 7.97
C ILE A 1135 8.13 26.75 7.06
N LEU A 1136 8.96 26.63 6.01
CA LEU A 1136 9.00 25.49 5.11
C LEU A 1136 9.91 24.35 5.61
N SER A 1137 10.86 24.65 6.51
CA SER A 1137 11.85 23.69 7.00
C SER A 1137 11.27 22.41 7.64
N PRO A 1138 10.06 22.40 8.26
CA PRO A 1138 9.47 21.14 8.70
C PRO A 1138 9.19 20.17 7.55
N ILE A 1139 8.80 20.67 6.37
CA ILE A 1139 8.43 19.86 5.19
C ILE A 1139 9.64 19.63 4.28
N CYS A 1140 10.39 20.68 3.91
CA CYS A 1140 11.56 20.60 3.01
C CYS A 1140 12.84 21.06 3.72
N PRO A 1141 13.39 20.25 4.66
CA PRO A 1141 14.48 20.69 5.52
C PRO A 1141 15.82 20.87 4.79
N HIS A 1142 16.09 20.15 3.69
CA HIS A 1142 17.42 20.15 3.08
C HIS A 1142 17.69 21.42 2.25
N ILE A 1143 16.76 21.77 1.37
CA ILE A 1143 16.85 22.99 0.56
C ILE A 1143 16.80 24.22 1.46
N THR A 1144 15.98 24.19 2.51
CA THR A 1144 15.86 25.32 3.45
C THR A 1144 17.10 25.49 4.31
N GLU A 1145 17.75 24.41 4.77
CA GLU A 1145 19.05 24.45 5.45
C GLU A 1145 20.17 25.02 4.54
N HIS A 1146 20.15 24.65 3.26
CA HIS A 1146 21.08 25.24 2.29
C HIS A 1146 20.80 26.73 2.06
N ILE A 1147 19.53 27.14 1.94
CA ILE A 1147 19.15 28.56 1.85
C ILE A 1147 19.60 29.32 3.11
N TRP A 1148 19.44 28.73 4.29
CA TRP A 1148 19.88 29.29 5.57
C TRP A 1148 21.39 29.57 5.56
N SER A 1149 22.17 28.60 5.09
CA SER A 1149 23.61 28.74 4.91
C SER A 1149 23.95 29.81 3.85
N LEU A 1150 23.16 29.93 2.78
CA LEU A 1150 23.32 30.99 1.77
C LEU A 1150 23.03 32.38 2.36
N LEU A 1151 22.14 32.52 3.34
CA LEU A 1151 21.90 33.79 4.05
C LEU A 1151 23.06 34.17 5.01
N GLY A 1152 24.09 33.33 5.15
CA GLY A 1152 25.22 33.58 6.03
C GLY A 1152 24.94 33.28 7.51
N LYS A 1153 23.91 32.48 7.79
CA LYS A 1153 23.59 32.00 9.14
C LYS A 1153 24.48 30.78 9.43
N ASN A 1154 25.18 30.79 10.57
CA ASN A 1154 26.14 29.76 10.92
C ASN A 1154 25.50 28.55 11.61
N ASP A 1155 24.42 28.78 12.36
CA ASP A 1155 23.67 27.74 13.06
C ASP A 1155 22.77 26.93 12.10
N LEU A 1156 22.34 25.75 12.55
CA LEU A 1156 21.41 24.92 11.77
C LEU A 1156 19.99 25.50 11.78
N ILE A 1157 19.29 25.46 10.65
CA ILE A 1157 17.91 25.95 10.56
C ILE A 1157 16.99 25.18 11.49
N VAL A 1158 17.24 23.88 11.67
CA VAL A 1158 16.45 23.01 12.55
C VAL A 1158 16.52 23.44 14.02
N ASN A 1159 17.54 24.19 14.44
CA ASN A 1159 17.70 24.71 15.79
C ASN A 1159 17.18 26.16 15.96
N SER A 1160 16.62 26.73 14.89
CA SER A 1160 16.09 28.09 14.92
C SER A 1160 14.73 28.15 15.59
N LYS A 1161 14.29 29.36 15.98
CA LYS A 1161 12.95 29.56 16.54
C LYS A 1161 11.95 29.93 15.46
N TRP A 1162 10.67 29.60 15.69
CA TRP A 1162 9.55 30.02 14.85
C TRP A 1162 9.54 31.56 14.73
N PRO A 1163 9.28 32.12 13.53
CA PRO A 1163 9.33 33.55 13.31
C PRO A 1163 8.36 34.31 14.23
N THR A 1164 8.85 35.39 14.83
CA THR A 1164 8.01 36.31 15.62
C THR A 1164 7.30 37.28 14.68
N ILE A 1165 6.01 37.52 14.94
CA ILE A 1165 5.17 38.40 14.12
C ILE A 1165 4.66 39.59 14.93
N SER A 1166 4.46 40.72 14.25
CA SER A 1166 3.68 41.83 14.78
C SER A 1166 2.19 41.60 14.55
N THR A 1167 1.34 42.34 15.28
CA THR A 1167 -0.11 42.22 15.18
C THR A 1167 -0.61 42.52 13.77
N VAL A 1168 -1.42 41.63 13.21
CA VAL A 1168 -1.96 41.76 11.86
C VAL A 1168 -2.98 42.90 11.77
N ASP A 1169 -2.70 43.89 10.92
CA ASP A 1169 -3.62 44.99 10.61
C ASP A 1169 -4.70 44.54 9.63
N LYS A 1170 -5.89 44.22 10.16
CA LYS A 1170 -7.05 43.80 9.37
C LYS A 1170 -7.55 44.89 8.42
N LEU A 1171 -7.41 46.17 8.77
CA LEU A 1171 -7.86 47.27 7.93
C LEU A 1171 -6.97 47.39 6.68
N LEU A 1172 -5.65 47.26 6.85
CA LEU A 1172 -4.71 47.32 5.75
C LEU A 1172 -4.92 46.17 4.74
N LEU A 1173 -5.24 44.97 5.22
CA LEU A 1173 -5.59 43.83 4.35
C LEU A 1173 -6.88 44.09 3.56
N GLN A 1174 -7.91 44.66 4.21
CA GLN A 1174 -9.14 45.03 3.53
C GLN A 1174 -8.91 46.12 2.48
N GLN A 1175 -8.07 47.12 2.77
CA GLN A 1175 -7.67 48.15 1.81
C GLN A 1175 -6.95 47.53 0.60
N SER A 1176 -5.98 46.63 0.83
CA SER A 1176 -5.29 45.90 -0.24
C SER A 1176 -6.24 45.06 -1.08
N SER A 1177 -7.13 44.29 -0.44
CA SER A 1177 -8.15 43.49 -1.12
C SER A 1177 -9.07 44.35 -1.99
N PHE A 1178 -9.51 45.50 -1.48
CA PHE A 1178 -10.31 46.46 -2.24
C PHE A 1178 -9.56 46.97 -3.48
N VAL A 1179 -8.30 47.37 -3.32
CA VAL A 1179 -7.45 47.85 -4.44
C VAL A 1179 -7.27 46.75 -5.49
N ASN A 1180 -6.94 45.52 -5.07
CA ASN A 1180 -6.76 44.39 -5.99
C ASN A 1180 -8.05 44.05 -6.74
N ASN A 1181 -9.20 44.06 -6.05
CA ASN A 1181 -10.49 43.84 -6.68
C ASN A 1181 -10.86 44.96 -7.66
N ALA A 1182 -10.59 46.21 -7.32
CA ALA A 1182 -10.81 47.35 -8.22
C ALA A 1182 -9.92 47.28 -9.47
N ILE A 1183 -8.64 46.89 -9.33
CA ILE A 1183 -7.73 46.67 -10.45
C ILE A 1183 -8.23 45.53 -11.35
N LYS A 1184 -8.65 44.41 -10.75
CA LYS A 1184 -9.20 43.25 -11.48
C LYS A 1184 -10.45 43.63 -12.26
N GLU A 1185 -11.40 44.31 -11.61
CA GLU A 1185 -12.63 44.77 -12.24
C GLU A 1185 -12.35 45.78 -13.37
N PHE A 1186 -11.40 46.71 -13.15
CA PHE A 1186 -10.99 47.65 -14.17
C PHE A 1186 -10.40 46.93 -15.40
N ARG A 1187 -9.50 45.97 -15.21
CA ARG A 1187 -8.92 45.15 -16.28
C ARG A 1187 -10.00 44.38 -17.03
N GLN A 1188 -10.92 43.71 -16.31
CA GLN A 1188 -12.04 42.99 -16.92
C GLN A 1188 -12.94 43.91 -17.78
N ARG A 1189 -13.26 45.11 -17.28
CA ARG A 1189 -14.07 46.09 -18.03
C ARG A 1189 -13.33 46.64 -19.26
N ARG A 1190 -12.02 46.87 -19.14
CA ARG A 1190 -11.16 47.26 -20.25
C ARG A 1190 -11.13 46.17 -21.32
N ASP A 1191 -10.89 44.93 -20.91
CA ASP A 1191 -10.75 43.80 -21.82
C ASP A 1191 -12.07 43.46 -22.51
N ALA A 1192 -13.20 43.58 -21.79
CA ALA A 1192 -14.54 43.43 -22.38
C ALA A 1192 -14.85 44.50 -23.45
N LYS A 1193 -14.27 45.71 -23.32
CA LYS A 1193 -14.41 46.79 -24.31
C LYS A 1193 -13.45 46.64 -25.49
N LEU A 1194 -12.26 46.10 -25.25
CA LEU A 1194 -11.26 45.83 -26.29
C LEU A 1194 -11.65 44.62 -27.14
N ASN A 1195 -12.25 43.60 -26.53
CA ASN A 1195 -12.67 42.35 -27.16
C ASN A 1195 -14.19 42.13 -26.97
N PRO A 1196 -15.06 42.94 -27.61
CA PRO A 1196 -16.50 42.70 -27.57
C PRO A 1196 -16.78 41.37 -28.28
N LYS A 1197 -17.30 40.38 -27.54
CA LYS A 1197 -17.58 39.02 -28.04
C LYS A 1197 -18.22 39.02 -29.45
N LYS A 1198 -17.53 38.41 -30.42
CA LYS A 1198 -18.03 37.80 -31.68
C LYS A 1198 -19.19 38.49 -32.44
N LYS A 1199 -19.18 39.82 -32.66
CA LYS A 1199 -20.16 40.44 -33.60
C LYS A 1199 -19.65 41.36 -34.70
N ASP A 1200 -18.39 41.78 -34.73
CA ASP A 1200 -17.80 42.37 -35.95
C ASP A 1200 -16.26 42.51 -35.81
N PRO A 1201 -15.43 41.69 -36.49
CA PRO A 1201 -13.96 41.81 -36.43
C PRO A 1201 -13.44 43.16 -36.96
N LYS A 1202 -14.26 43.93 -37.68
CA LYS A 1202 -13.89 45.24 -38.24
C LYS A 1202 -14.03 46.42 -37.26
N LYS A 1203 -14.42 46.18 -36.00
CA LYS A 1203 -14.54 47.19 -34.94
C LYS A 1203 -13.72 46.85 -33.68
N ALA A 1204 -12.48 46.37 -33.84
CA ALA A 1204 -11.53 46.38 -32.72
C ALA A 1204 -11.28 47.84 -32.29
N LEU A 1205 -11.86 48.23 -31.16
CA LEU A 1205 -11.71 49.58 -30.62
C LEU A 1205 -10.27 49.77 -30.15
N LEU A 1206 -9.65 50.90 -30.51
CA LEU A 1206 -8.32 51.28 -29.99
C LEU A 1206 -8.35 51.28 -28.46
N PRO A 1207 -7.25 50.89 -27.78
CA PRO A 1207 -7.16 50.96 -26.33
C PRO A 1207 -7.49 52.38 -25.84
N PRO A 1208 -8.37 52.51 -24.83
CA PRO A 1208 -8.78 53.82 -24.33
C PRO A 1208 -7.56 54.61 -23.84
N LYS A 1209 -7.42 55.87 -24.29
CA LYS A 1209 -6.28 56.73 -23.94
C LYS A 1209 -6.33 57.28 -22.51
N ALA A 1210 -7.50 57.27 -21.89
CA ALA A 1210 -7.72 57.76 -20.54
C ALA A 1210 -8.84 56.97 -19.85
N ALA A 1211 -8.78 56.89 -18.52
CA ALA A 1211 -9.83 56.34 -17.68
C ALA A 1211 -10.11 57.26 -16.49
N THR A 1212 -11.39 57.41 -16.16
CA THR A 1212 -11.84 58.20 -15.00
C THR A 1212 -12.49 57.26 -14.01
N ILE A 1213 -11.96 57.23 -12.78
CA ILE A 1213 -12.49 56.43 -11.68
C ILE A 1213 -13.29 57.34 -10.77
N TYR A 1214 -14.56 57.00 -10.52
CA TYR A 1214 -15.42 57.70 -9.58
C TYR A 1214 -15.52 56.91 -8.28
N PHE A 1215 -15.38 57.59 -7.15
CA PHE A 1215 -15.62 57.02 -5.83
C PHE A 1215 -16.58 57.91 -5.03
N THR A 1216 -17.47 57.29 -4.27
CA THR A 1216 -18.46 58.00 -3.44
C THR A 1216 -18.03 57.98 -1.99
N LYS A 1217 -17.86 59.15 -1.35
CA LYS A 1217 -17.50 59.24 0.08
C LYS A 1217 -18.58 58.72 1.03
N LYS A 1218 -19.85 58.78 0.60
CA LYS A 1218 -21.01 58.26 1.32
C LYS A 1218 -21.84 57.41 0.37
N TYR A 1219 -22.54 56.42 0.93
CA TYR A 1219 -23.54 55.68 0.18
C TYR A 1219 -24.65 56.65 -0.27
N PRO A 1220 -25.26 56.42 -1.45
CA PRO A 1220 -26.50 57.11 -1.81
C PRO A 1220 -27.59 56.85 -0.76
N GLU A 1221 -28.46 57.82 -0.50
CA GLU A 1221 -29.44 57.78 0.60
C GLU A 1221 -30.26 56.48 0.64
N TRP A 1222 -30.67 55.96 -0.51
CA TRP A 1222 -31.45 54.72 -0.58
C TRP A 1222 -30.63 53.49 -0.14
N LYS A 1223 -29.34 53.43 -0.48
CA LYS A 1223 -28.42 52.37 -0.01
C LYS A 1223 -28.15 52.51 1.46
N GLU A 1224 -27.99 53.73 1.96
CA GLU A 1224 -27.80 53.98 3.39
C GLU A 1224 -29.01 53.51 4.21
N LYS A 1225 -30.24 53.84 3.77
CA LYS A 1225 -31.47 53.32 4.37
C LYS A 1225 -31.52 51.79 4.35
N ALA A 1226 -31.20 51.16 3.22
CA ALA A 1226 -31.19 49.70 3.08
C ALA A 1226 -30.12 49.03 3.97
N ILE A 1227 -28.90 49.56 4.00
CA ILE A 1227 -27.80 49.05 4.84
C ILE A 1227 -28.16 49.22 6.32
N ASN A 1228 -28.74 50.35 6.71
CA ASN A 1228 -29.18 50.57 8.09
C ASN A 1228 -30.30 49.60 8.48
N LEU A 1229 -31.23 49.30 7.57
CA LEU A 1229 -32.24 48.26 7.81
C LEU A 1229 -31.60 46.88 7.95
N MET A 1230 -30.69 46.49 7.06
CA MET A 1230 -29.96 45.22 7.16
C MET A 1230 -29.13 45.13 8.44
N ARG A 1231 -28.50 46.22 8.87
CA ARG A 1231 -27.75 46.29 10.14
C ARG A 1231 -28.67 46.05 11.33
N LYS A 1232 -29.84 46.70 11.37
CA LYS A 1232 -30.86 46.46 12.40
C LYS A 1232 -31.32 45.00 12.43
N LEU A 1233 -31.62 44.41 11.27
CA LEU A 1233 -32.01 43.00 11.17
C LEU A 1233 -30.89 42.05 11.62
N TYR A 1234 -29.64 42.37 11.28
CA TYR A 1234 -28.47 41.59 11.70
C TYR A 1234 -28.26 41.66 13.22
N GLU A 1235 -28.39 42.84 13.84
CA GLU A 1235 -28.29 42.99 15.29
C GLU A 1235 -29.40 42.23 16.03
N VAL A 1236 -30.64 42.28 15.51
CA VAL A 1236 -31.76 41.51 16.05
C VAL A 1236 -31.46 40.01 15.97
N ARG A 1237 -30.98 39.52 14.81
CA ARG A 1237 -30.60 38.10 14.67
C ARG A 1237 -29.46 37.70 15.60
N LYS A 1238 -28.42 38.53 15.73
CA LYS A 1238 -27.28 38.29 16.62
C LYS A 1238 -27.74 38.22 18.09
N PHE A 1239 -28.67 39.08 18.50
CA PHE A 1239 -29.30 39.02 19.81
C PHE A 1239 -30.05 37.70 20.04
N PHE A 1240 -30.80 37.21 19.04
CA PHE A 1240 -31.46 35.90 19.12
C PHE A 1240 -30.48 34.72 19.12
N GLU A 1241 -29.36 34.78 18.38
CA GLU A 1241 -28.32 33.73 18.41
C GLU A 1241 -27.59 33.70 19.76
N ILE A 1242 -27.31 34.86 20.38
CA ILE A 1242 -26.75 34.95 21.73
C ILE A 1242 -27.73 34.37 22.76
N ILE A 1243 -29.04 34.65 22.66
CA ILE A 1243 -30.05 34.04 23.53
C ILE A 1243 -30.12 32.52 23.32
N LYS A 1244 -30.04 32.04 22.07
CA LYS A 1244 -30.00 30.59 21.77
C LYS A 1244 -28.77 29.92 22.40
N LEU A 1245 -27.58 30.52 22.27
CA LEU A 1245 -26.35 30.06 22.92
C LEU A 1245 -26.48 30.08 24.45
N SER A 1246 -27.10 31.11 25.02
CA SER A 1246 -27.34 31.21 26.46
C SER A 1246 -28.30 30.12 26.97
N PHE A 1247 -29.33 29.78 26.19
CA PHE A 1247 -30.27 28.70 26.50
C PHE A 1247 -29.61 27.31 26.38
N TYR A 1248 -28.73 27.10 25.40
CA TYR A 1248 -27.96 25.87 25.25
C TYR A 1248 -26.95 25.66 26.38
N VAL A 1249 -26.30 26.73 26.88
CA VAL A 1249 -25.41 26.66 28.04
C VAL A 1249 -26.17 26.43 29.36
N SER A 1250 -27.46 26.80 29.43
CA SER A 1250 -28.29 26.57 30.63
C SER A 1250 -28.94 25.18 30.73
N LEU A 1251 -28.80 24.33 29.71
CA LEU A 1251 -29.43 23.00 29.68
C LEU A 1251 -28.52 21.85 30.17
N ASP A 1252 -27.28 22.14 30.60
CA ASP A 1252 -26.38 21.19 31.26
C ASP A 1252 -26.46 21.29 32.79
N PHE A 1253 -27.64 21.06 33.35
CA PHE A 1253 -27.80 20.56 34.73
C PHE A 1253 -28.52 19.21 34.68
N PRO A 1254 -28.13 18.26 35.55
CA PRO A 1254 -28.53 16.87 35.42
C PRO A 1254 -30.04 16.71 35.65
N LYS A 1255 -30.65 15.76 34.94
CA LYS A 1255 -31.96 15.24 35.31
C LYS A 1255 -31.90 14.72 36.75
N GLY A 1256 -32.46 15.50 37.65
CA GLY A 1256 -32.68 15.25 39.07
C GLY A 1256 -33.55 16.35 39.63
#